data_AF-A0A0A9Y2E3-F1
#
_entry.id   AF-A0A0A9Y2E3-F1
#
_cell.length_a   1.000
_cell.length_b   1.000
_cell.length_c   1.000
_cell.angle_alpha   90.00
_cell.angle_beta   90.00
_cell.angle_gamma   90.00
#
_symmetry.space_group_name_H-M   'P 1'
#
loop_
_entity.id
_entity.type
_entity.pdbx_description
1 polymer ?
#
loop_
_entity_poly.entity_id
_entity_poly.type
_entity_poly.pdbx_seq_one_letter_code
_entity_poly.pdbx_strand_id
1 'polypeptide(L)'
;PDTYLTCARIRPKPPTLIRALISAHGVIGYLNLEQRSQLTPTKVQLNITRVTEPVLGGFRVHALPALPPLDNAPHLDRCKEIGGVYNPTSKGIAADAPIPGEQSQDNYAVGDISGKLGYAAAREWDVFLPLMGKHSVVLRTFVIYRNGESGIEEPWICSTLTRYIWSEPEYKMPMLTAQAVYRYPLVGRVLFFQPDPYGETTVLVEGLIHADGNSQNTTADHRWSITLNPPGKDFYNWTARCVSAGPVYNPYKVNVNETKEAVVGDLTERLGVLSISGGKRLIRESRALFTDDNIPITGHDSIFGKSLVIFDDRGPEARGERLACSIINGVFRRKAVAKDWFGNGLPASVSGKVEFFQQTEYGVTDIEMNLEGLKNVEHFQIHRTPVLEILEFPCEESTLYEVYNPYQEAPFHSGGTPDQMLVGDLSGKFVTLEGHTSFQQVGLNDTNLMLFGQTAVIGRSLVLHSKSPQRRWACSTIERGYAPTEARELRAIASFHHPLGYAGGYIRMTQLIHSDGSASDTTIEVNLKHPGRHDRNKTLNHNWAIYVNPVGVDATVQVLHTRCTAAGYIWNPYYTQLADPLNQDLYRSECGPDLPLRCYVGDLSARLGTVDLGNGRKVFTDANFPLEGKVSAMGRSIVIFNKDRGSEKFACANIEPDYDTVKYVNIRKPPKFVVSQFLEDVRKIMGVPEWLLTIDSRKTNVLYGGACIQLLIHFKGPQANKLEQDFSKLMTTGRLAQPSLYSPGYTPPAKRVTTSSYQLCPTRDASDVDKRKYRFSFRSSASFSRPSSLLMIVPVLCTVFIMCL
;
A
#
# COMPACT_ATOMS: atom_id res chain seq x y z
N PRO A 1 -15.03 -50.87 -26.28
CA PRO A 1 -15.06 -49.53 -25.63
C PRO A 1 -14.63 -49.67 -24.17
N ASP A 2 -13.43 -49.20 -23.86
CA ASP A 2 -12.92 -49.25 -22.49
C ASP A 2 -13.77 -48.34 -21.60
N THR A 3 -14.49 -48.94 -20.66
CA THR A 3 -15.27 -48.25 -19.65
C THR A 3 -14.35 -47.91 -18.48
N TYR A 4 -13.76 -46.72 -18.51
CA TYR A 4 -13.03 -46.17 -17.36
C TYR A 4 -14.02 -45.50 -16.40
N LEU A 5 -13.92 -45.77 -15.09
CA LEU A 5 -14.76 -45.12 -14.05
C LEU A 5 -14.40 -43.64 -13.86
N THR A 6 -13.11 -43.31 -13.88
CA THR A 6 -12.58 -41.94 -13.80
C THR A 6 -11.11 -41.93 -14.24
N CYS A 7 -10.56 -40.76 -14.53
CA CYS A 7 -9.14 -40.57 -14.84
C CYS A 7 -8.58 -39.36 -14.08
N ALA A 8 -7.36 -39.48 -13.58
CA ALA A 8 -6.65 -38.39 -12.89
C ALA A 8 -5.23 -38.25 -13.45
N ARG A 9 -4.75 -37.00 -13.54
CA ARG A 9 -3.38 -36.71 -13.96
C ARG A 9 -2.43 -36.93 -12.78
N ILE A 10 -1.51 -37.89 -12.90
CA ILE A 10 -0.42 -38.07 -11.93
C ILE A 10 0.50 -36.85 -12.00
N ARG A 11 0.87 -36.29 -10.84
CA ARG A 11 1.75 -35.13 -10.74
C ARG A 11 2.82 -35.37 -9.68
N PRO A 12 4.07 -34.94 -9.91
CA PRO A 12 5.07 -34.94 -8.87
C PRO A 12 4.67 -33.95 -7.77
N LYS A 13 4.72 -34.39 -6.52
CA LYS A 13 4.53 -33.54 -5.34
C LYS A 13 5.90 -33.15 -4.81
N PRO A 14 6.34 -31.89 -4.93
CA PRO A 14 7.65 -31.48 -4.45
C PRO A 14 7.71 -31.54 -2.91
N PRO A 15 8.91 -31.68 -2.33
CA PRO A 15 9.11 -31.52 -0.89
C PRO A 15 8.60 -30.16 -0.40
N THR A 16 8.13 -30.14 0.85
CA THR A 16 7.72 -28.90 1.52
C THR A 16 8.92 -28.33 2.28
N LEU A 17 9.31 -27.10 1.94
CA LEU A 17 10.32 -26.32 2.64
C LEU A 17 9.65 -25.12 3.32
N ILE A 18 9.83 -25.01 4.63
CA ILE A 18 9.34 -23.91 5.44
C ILE A 18 10.52 -23.25 6.14
N ARG A 19 10.51 -21.93 6.21
CA ARG A 19 11.55 -21.15 6.88
C ARG A 19 10.93 -20.08 7.77
N ALA A 20 11.50 -19.93 8.97
CA ALA A 20 11.33 -18.74 9.80
C ALA A 20 12.65 -17.95 9.78
N LEU A 21 12.57 -16.67 9.41
CA LEU A 21 13.72 -15.77 9.43
C LEU A 21 13.82 -15.09 10.79
N ILE A 22 14.99 -15.18 11.42
CA ILE A 22 15.26 -14.59 12.73
C ILE A 22 16.12 -13.36 12.47
N SER A 23 15.58 -12.18 12.75
CA SER A 23 16.29 -10.91 12.60
C SER A 23 15.61 -9.89 13.51
N ALA A 24 15.86 -10.03 14.82
CA ALA A 24 15.29 -9.20 15.87
C ALA A 24 16.20 -9.17 17.11
N HIS A 25 16.19 -8.06 17.84
CA HIS A 25 16.91 -7.86 19.11
C HIS A 25 18.41 -8.25 19.07
N GLY A 26 19.10 -7.96 17.96
CA GLY A 26 20.52 -8.28 17.76
C GLY A 26 20.78 -9.73 17.31
N VAL A 27 19.76 -10.59 17.33
CA VAL A 27 19.85 -12.00 16.95
C VAL A 27 19.53 -12.17 15.46
N ILE A 28 20.43 -12.85 14.73
CA ILE A 28 20.27 -13.15 13.31
C ILE A 28 20.36 -14.66 13.09
N GLY A 29 19.44 -15.21 12.30
CA GLY A 29 19.42 -16.64 12.06
C GLY A 29 18.25 -17.09 11.21
N TYR A 30 18.04 -18.40 11.18
CA TYR A 30 16.86 -19.00 10.57
C TYR A 30 16.56 -20.37 11.19
N LEU A 31 15.30 -20.77 11.08
CA LEU A 31 14.86 -22.16 11.24
C LEU A 31 14.41 -22.66 9.87
N ASN A 32 15.01 -23.74 9.39
CA ASN A 32 14.56 -24.46 8.20
C ASN A 32 13.89 -25.77 8.62
N LEU A 33 12.70 -26.02 8.07
CA LEU A 33 11.95 -27.25 8.21
C LEU A 33 11.72 -27.84 6.82
N GLU A 34 12.18 -29.06 6.59
CA GLU A 34 12.03 -29.75 5.31
C GLU A 34 11.33 -31.09 5.50
N GLN A 35 10.27 -31.34 4.72
CA GLN A 35 9.56 -32.61 4.72
C GLN A 35 9.34 -33.09 3.29
N ARG A 36 9.87 -34.27 2.93
CA ARG A 36 9.77 -34.84 1.58
C ARG A 36 8.36 -35.31 1.24
N SER A 37 7.69 -35.92 2.21
CA SER A 37 6.30 -36.39 2.10
C SER A 37 5.65 -36.48 3.48
N GLN A 38 4.33 -36.65 3.53
CA GLN A 38 3.60 -36.87 4.79
C GLN A 38 4.09 -38.09 5.60
N LEU A 39 4.76 -39.05 4.95
CA LEU A 39 5.28 -40.27 5.58
C LEU A 39 6.72 -40.15 6.09
N THR A 40 7.39 -39.04 5.80
CA THR A 40 8.78 -38.82 6.21
C THR A 40 8.87 -37.87 7.39
N PRO A 41 9.83 -38.07 8.31
CA PRO A 41 10.08 -37.11 9.38
C PRO A 41 10.48 -35.76 8.81
N THR A 42 10.19 -34.71 9.58
CA THR A 42 10.59 -33.36 9.24
C THR A 42 12.04 -33.15 9.66
N LYS A 43 12.89 -32.77 8.72
CA LYS A 43 14.26 -32.34 9.02
C LYS A 43 14.20 -30.93 9.59
N VAL A 44 14.89 -30.71 10.70
CA VAL A 44 14.92 -29.44 11.44
C VAL A 44 16.35 -28.94 11.48
N GLN A 45 16.58 -27.73 10.96
CA GLN A 45 17.87 -27.06 10.99
C GLN A 45 17.70 -25.66 11.57
N LEU A 46 18.19 -25.47 12.80
CA LEU A 46 18.20 -24.19 13.48
C LEU A 46 19.61 -23.60 13.41
N ASN A 47 19.71 -22.36 12.92
CA ASN A 47 20.96 -21.61 12.90
C ASN A 47 20.71 -20.24 13.53
N ILE A 48 21.39 -19.96 14.64
CA ILE A 48 21.30 -18.69 15.35
C ILE A 48 22.72 -18.15 15.54
N THR A 49 22.90 -16.89 15.17
CA THR A 49 24.16 -16.14 15.29
C THR A 49 23.93 -14.82 16.02
N ARG A 50 24.98 -14.30 16.67
CA ARG A 50 24.96 -13.09 17.52
C ARG A 50 23.97 -13.16 18.69
N VAL A 51 24.26 -14.03 19.66
CA VAL A 51 23.59 -14.03 20.97
C VAL A 51 24.50 -13.30 21.95
N THR A 52 24.32 -11.99 22.10
CA THR A 52 25.15 -11.21 23.04
C THR A 52 24.64 -11.30 24.47
N GLU A 53 23.32 -11.29 24.68
CA GLU A 53 22.54 -11.46 25.92
C GLU A 53 21.05 -11.22 25.53
N PRO A 54 20.03 -11.80 26.19
CA PRO A 54 20.01 -12.71 27.36
C PRO A 54 20.23 -14.20 27.02
N VAL A 55 20.25 -15.05 28.05
CA VAL A 55 20.27 -16.53 27.91
C VAL A 55 18.98 -16.97 27.21
N LEU A 56 19.14 -17.66 26.08
CA LEU A 56 18.04 -18.23 25.32
C LEU A 56 17.33 -19.30 26.16
N GLY A 57 16.01 -19.23 26.18
CA GLY A 57 15.15 -20.31 26.65
C GLY A 57 14.84 -21.29 25.52
N GLY A 58 13.64 -21.87 25.56
CA GLY A 58 13.14 -22.82 24.58
C GLY A 58 12.75 -22.22 23.24
N PHE A 59 12.52 -23.11 22.29
CA PHE A 59 12.07 -22.80 20.93
C PHE A 59 10.74 -23.51 20.70
N ARG A 60 9.68 -22.75 20.40
CA ARG A 60 8.33 -23.32 20.23
C ARG A 60 7.59 -22.71 19.05
N VAL A 61 6.62 -23.45 18.53
CA VAL A 61 5.65 -22.98 17.53
C VAL A 61 4.32 -22.72 18.22
N HIS A 62 3.78 -21.53 18.01
CA HIS A 62 2.51 -21.10 18.59
C HIS A 62 1.33 -21.32 17.64
N ALA A 63 0.12 -21.28 18.16
CA ALA A 63 -1.07 -21.61 17.40
C ALA A 63 -1.39 -20.58 16.30
N LEU A 64 -1.09 -19.31 16.46
CA LEU A 64 -1.47 -18.28 15.49
C LEU A 64 -0.26 -17.54 14.94
N PRO A 65 -0.34 -16.99 13.72
CA PRO A 65 0.58 -15.95 13.30
C PRO A 65 0.43 -14.72 14.19
N ALA A 66 1.56 -14.12 14.54
CA ALA A 66 1.62 -12.79 15.15
C ALA A 66 0.87 -11.78 14.27
N LEU A 67 0.20 -10.81 14.90
CA LEU A 67 -0.44 -9.74 14.16
C LEU A 67 0.60 -8.90 13.42
N PRO A 68 0.37 -8.59 12.14
CA PRO A 68 1.29 -7.76 11.37
C PRO A 68 1.25 -6.31 11.87
N PRO A 69 2.38 -5.57 11.80
CA PRO A 69 2.46 -4.21 12.31
C PRO A 69 1.88 -3.20 11.31
N LEU A 70 0.56 -3.26 11.16
CA LEU A 70 -0.20 -2.44 10.22
C LEU A 70 -0.61 -1.09 10.82
N ASP A 71 -0.57 -0.94 12.14
CA ASP A 71 -0.85 0.30 12.84
C ASP A 71 0.42 1.12 13.08
N ASN A 72 0.26 2.43 13.28
CA ASN A 72 1.36 3.31 13.69
C ASN A 72 1.54 3.29 15.22
N ALA A 73 1.41 2.12 15.85
CA ALA A 73 1.61 1.99 17.29
C ALA A 73 3.05 2.39 17.67
N PRO A 74 3.27 3.09 18.80
CA PRO A 74 4.59 3.62 19.14
C PRO A 74 5.62 2.54 19.53
N HIS A 75 5.18 1.31 19.79
CA HIS A 75 6.08 0.19 20.10
C HIS A 75 5.65 -1.04 19.30
N LEU A 76 6.62 -1.68 18.66
CA LEU A 76 6.40 -2.86 17.84
C LEU A 76 6.38 -4.13 18.70
N ASP A 77 5.19 -4.59 19.09
CA ASP A 77 5.03 -5.93 19.69
C ASP A 77 4.95 -7.00 18.59
N ARG A 78 6.07 -7.67 18.33
CA ARG A 78 6.20 -8.71 17.29
C ARG A 78 5.57 -10.05 17.69
N CYS A 79 5.22 -10.23 18.96
CA CYS A 79 4.62 -11.47 19.49
C CYS A 79 3.12 -11.29 19.81
N LYS A 80 2.51 -10.21 19.32
CA LYS A 80 1.12 -9.86 19.61
C LYS A 80 0.14 -10.94 19.12
N GLU A 81 -0.69 -11.42 20.05
CA GLU A 81 -1.81 -12.34 19.80
C GLU A 81 -1.45 -13.70 19.17
N ILE A 82 -0.23 -14.20 19.36
CA ILE A 82 0.24 -15.49 18.82
C ILE A 82 -0.48 -16.73 19.39
N GLY A 83 -1.26 -16.58 20.46
CA GLY A 83 -1.91 -17.68 21.17
C GLY A 83 -0.92 -18.54 21.96
N GLY A 84 -1.38 -19.71 22.42
CA GLY A 84 -0.54 -20.67 23.15
C GLY A 84 0.35 -21.51 22.23
N VAL A 85 1.22 -22.34 22.83
CA VAL A 85 2.01 -23.35 22.11
C VAL A 85 1.07 -24.26 21.33
N TYR A 86 1.37 -24.50 20.06
CA TYR A 86 0.52 -25.32 19.21
C TYR A 86 0.50 -26.78 19.68
N ASN A 87 -0.66 -27.21 20.18
CA ASN A 87 -0.78 -28.47 20.91
C ASN A 87 -2.10 -29.19 20.60
N PRO A 88 -2.28 -29.69 19.36
CA PRO A 88 -3.48 -30.45 18.99
C PRO A 88 -3.59 -31.81 19.70
N THR A 89 -2.53 -32.27 20.36
CA THR A 89 -2.45 -33.56 21.07
C THR A 89 -2.61 -33.44 22.59
N SER A 90 -2.89 -32.23 23.09
CA SER A 90 -3.14 -31.95 24.51
C SER A 90 -2.06 -32.46 25.47
N LYS A 91 -0.79 -32.37 25.07
CA LYS A 91 0.38 -32.76 25.90
C LYS A 91 0.76 -31.65 26.90
N GLY A 92 1.56 -31.98 27.92
CA GLY A 92 2.11 -30.98 28.84
C GLY A 92 3.00 -29.97 28.12
N ILE A 93 3.02 -28.73 28.60
CA ILE A 93 3.84 -27.63 28.06
C ILE A 93 4.61 -26.95 29.19
N ALA A 94 5.76 -26.35 28.87
CA ALA A 94 6.61 -25.64 29.83
C ALA A 94 6.94 -26.51 31.07
N ALA A 95 6.53 -26.09 32.28
CA ALA A 95 6.82 -26.82 33.52
C ALA A 95 6.16 -28.22 33.58
N ASP A 96 5.06 -28.41 32.86
CA ASP A 96 4.34 -29.69 32.78
C ASP A 96 4.88 -30.58 31.65
N ALA A 97 5.81 -30.08 30.83
CA ALA A 97 6.44 -30.86 29.76
C ALA A 97 7.54 -31.78 30.32
N PRO A 98 7.79 -32.94 29.69
CA PRO A 98 8.95 -33.77 30.02
C PRO A 98 10.27 -33.01 29.86
N ILE A 99 11.33 -33.51 30.50
CA ILE A 99 12.68 -32.93 30.37
C ILE A 99 13.10 -32.95 28.88
N PRO A 100 13.56 -31.83 28.31
CA PRO A 100 13.89 -31.73 26.89
C PRO A 100 14.91 -32.78 26.41
N GLY A 101 14.58 -33.49 25.34
CA GLY A 101 15.44 -34.48 24.69
C GLY A 101 15.53 -35.84 25.39
N GLU A 102 14.99 -35.99 26.60
CA GLU A 102 15.09 -37.25 27.37
C GLU A 102 14.04 -38.29 26.98
N GLN A 103 12.84 -37.87 26.57
CA GLN A 103 11.78 -38.80 26.18
C GLN A 103 11.62 -38.93 24.66
N SER A 104 10.73 -39.83 24.25
CA SER A 104 10.29 -39.96 22.86
C SER A 104 9.47 -38.74 22.43
N GLN A 105 9.56 -38.39 21.15
CA GLN A 105 9.04 -37.13 20.61
C GLN A 105 7.50 -37.00 20.71
N ASP A 106 6.77 -38.11 20.83
CA ASP A 106 5.31 -38.17 20.98
C ASP A 106 4.79 -37.73 22.34
N ASN A 107 5.66 -37.63 23.35
CA ASN A 107 5.30 -37.15 24.69
C ASN A 107 5.27 -35.61 24.80
N TYR A 108 5.75 -34.90 23.78
CA TYR A 108 5.79 -33.44 23.75
C TYR A 108 4.68 -32.87 22.87
N ALA A 109 4.29 -31.63 23.14
CA ALA A 109 3.37 -30.91 22.26
C ALA A 109 3.97 -30.77 20.85
N VAL A 110 3.11 -30.76 19.81
CA VAL A 110 3.54 -30.64 18.40
C VAL A 110 4.41 -29.40 18.18
N GLY A 111 4.09 -28.28 18.83
CA GLY A 111 4.86 -27.05 18.75
C GLY A 111 6.11 -26.99 19.62
N ASP A 112 6.38 -27.94 20.51
CA ASP A 112 7.53 -27.86 21.43
C ASP A 112 8.81 -28.42 20.79
N ILE A 113 9.49 -27.59 20.00
CA ILE A 113 10.69 -27.99 19.24
C ILE A 113 11.85 -28.27 20.19
N SER A 114 12.14 -27.37 21.14
CA SER A 114 13.21 -27.57 22.12
C SER A 114 12.97 -28.79 23.00
N GLY A 115 11.72 -29.06 23.41
CA GLY A 115 11.36 -30.26 24.15
C GLY A 115 11.74 -31.54 23.40
N LYS A 116 11.48 -31.59 22.09
CA LYS A 116 11.72 -32.78 21.26
C LYS A 116 13.18 -32.96 20.83
N LEU A 117 13.89 -31.87 20.54
CA LEU A 117 15.25 -31.89 19.98
C LEU A 117 16.36 -31.60 21.01
N GLY A 118 15.97 -31.15 22.21
CA GLY A 118 16.87 -30.57 23.20
C GLY A 118 17.18 -29.09 22.92
N TYR A 119 17.64 -28.35 23.94
CA TYR A 119 17.98 -26.92 23.81
C TYR A 119 19.10 -26.64 22.80
N ALA A 120 20.06 -27.55 22.66
CA ALA A 120 21.12 -27.45 21.66
C ALA A 120 20.69 -27.89 20.25
N ALA A 121 19.43 -28.28 20.06
CA ALA A 121 18.92 -28.92 18.84
C ALA A 121 19.82 -30.07 18.35
N ALA A 122 20.29 -30.91 19.28
CA ALA A 122 21.24 -31.99 18.99
C ALA A 122 20.65 -33.07 18.05
N ARG A 123 19.31 -33.12 17.94
CA ARG A 123 18.59 -33.94 16.96
C ARG A 123 18.16 -33.06 15.78
N GLU A 124 18.46 -33.49 14.55
CA GLU A 124 18.13 -32.75 13.32
C GLU A 124 16.80 -33.18 12.67
N TRP A 125 15.97 -33.98 13.34
CA TRP A 125 14.72 -34.49 12.78
C TRP A 125 13.61 -34.66 13.83
N ASP A 126 12.37 -34.50 13.39
CA ASP A 126 11.16 -34.60 14.20
C ASP A 126 10.06 -35.36 13.45
N VAL A 127 9.61 -36.48 14.01
CA VAL A 127 8.55 -37.33 13.42
C VAL A 127 7.15 -36.72 13.65
N PHE A 128 6.99 -35.90 14.70
CA PHE A 128 5.70 -35.35 15.15
C PHE A 128 5.58 -33.84 14.90
N LEU A 129 6.32 -33.32 13.90
CA LEU A 129 6.21 -31.94 13.42
C LEU A 129 5.76 -31.92 11.96
N PRO A 130 4.45 -32.08 11.68
CA PRO A 130 3.95 -32.14 10.32
C PRO A 130 4.04 -30.76 9.62
N LEU A 131 4.53 -30.75 8.37
CA LEU A 131 4.49 -29.56 7.50
C LEU A 131 3.29 -29.60 6.54
N MET A 132 2.56 -30.72 6.51
CA MET A 132 1.41 -30.98 5.67
C MET A 132 0.26 -31.56 6.49
N GLY A 133 -0.96 -31.50 5.97
CA GLY A 133 -2.17 -32.02 6.57
C GLY A 133 -2.79 -31.10 7.63
N LYS A 134 -3.88 -31.58 8.23
CA LYS A 134 -4.71 -30.84 9.21
C LYS A 134 -3.91 -30.21 10.35
N HIS A 135 -2.82 -30.85 10.78
CA HIS A 135 -2.00 -30.40 11.88
C HIS A 135 -0.76 -29.61 11.48
N SER A 136 -0.65 -29.17 10.22
CA SER A 136 0.49 -28.43 9.71
C SER A 136 0.85 -27.19 10.56
N VAL A 137 2.15 -26.94 10.67
CA VAL A 137 2.71 -25.74 11.31
C VAL A 137 2.92 -24.56 10.36
N VAL A 138 2.51 -24.68 9.09
CA VAL A 138 2.59 -23.59 8.10
C VAL A 138 1.82 -22.34 8.59
N LEU A 139 2.37 -21.15 8.34
CA LEU A 139 1.82 -19.84 8.72
C LEU A 139 1.74 -19.60 10.24
N ARG A 140 2.11 -20.57 11.09
CA ARG A 140 2.20 -20.38 12.53
C ARG A 140 3.47 -19.61 12.92
N THR A 141 3.51 -19.08 14.12
CA THR A 141 4.68 -18.34 14.61
C THR A 141 5.67 -19.25 15.32
N PHE A 142 6.92 -19.23 14.86
CA PHE A 142 8.07 -19.71 15.59
C PHE A 142 8.50 -18.67 16.62
N VAL A 143 8.68 -19.10 17.86
CA VAL A 143 9.01 -18.27 19.01
C VAL A 143 10.32 -18.74 19.64
N ILE A 144 11.23 -17.78 19.82
CA ILE A 144 12.41 -17.92 20.66
C ILE A 144 12.08 -17.28 22.00
N TYR A 145 12.23 -18.06 23.07
CA TYR A 145 12.04 -17.58 24.42
C TYR A 145 13.35 -17.02 25.00
N ARG A 146 13.22 -16.11 25.95
CA ARG A 146 14.32 -15.70 26.85
C ARG A 146 13.98 -16.10 28.27
N ASN A 147 14.99 -16.40 29.07
CA ASN A 147 14.79 -16.56 30.51
C ASN A 147 14.66 -15.16 31.14
N GLY A 148 13.49 -14.86 31.69
CA GLY A 148 13.27 -13.64 32.45
C GLY A 148 14.04 -13.63 33.77
N GLU A 149 14.07 -12.48 34.45
CA GLU A 149 14.73 -12.32 35.76
C GLU A 149 14.15 -13.25 36.85
N SER A 150 12.88 -13.63 36.69
CA SER A 150 12.16 -14.58 37.54
C SER A 150 12.48 -16.05 37.23
N GLY A 151 13.28 -16.34 36.21
CA GLY A 151 13.54 -17.69 35.70
C GLY A 151 12.41 -18.27 34.85
N ILE A 152 11.34 -17.50 34.58
CA ILE A 152 10.22 -17.90 33.71
C ILE A 152 10.58 -17.54 32.27
N GLU A 153 10.32 -18.47 31.35
CA GLU A 153 10.50 -18.23 29.92
C GLU A 153 9.42 -17.30 29.36
N GLU A 154 9.85 -16.20 28.74
CA GLU A 154 8.96 -15.24 28.07
C GLU A 154 9.19 -15.24 26.55
N PRO A 155 8.13 -15.15 25.73
CA PRO A 155 8.26 -14.95 24.28
C PRO A 155 9.11 -13.71 24.00
N TRP A 156 10.16 -13.87 23.19
CA TRP A 156 11.09 -12.78 22.90
C TRP A 156 11.16 -12.45 21.42
N ILE A 157 11.42 -13.43 20.56
CA ILE A 157 11.49 -13.24 19.10
C ILE A 157 10.43 -14.10 18.44
N CYS A 158 9.58 -13.47 17.62
CA CYS A 158 8.52 -14.11 16.88
C CYS A 158 8.73 -13.98 15.37
N SER A 159 8.60 -15.10 14.65
CA SER A 159 8.76 -15.15 13.20
C SER A 159 7.76 -16.11 12.56
N THR A 160 7.12 -15.69 11.47
CA THR A 160 6.11 -16.50 10.77
C THR A 160 6.75 -17.58 9.91
N LEU A 161 6.27 -18.82 10.05
CA LEU A 161 6.69 -19.97 9.26
C LEU A 161 6.17 -19.88 7.82
N THR A 162 7.04 -19.47 6.90
CA THR A 162 6.70 -19.18 5.49
C THR A 162 7.22 -20.28 4.56
N ARG A 163 6.48 -20.59 3.49
CA ARG A 163 6.89 -21.57 2.48
C ARG A 163 7.91 -20.99 1.50
N TYR A 164 8.93 -21.78 1.17
CA TYR A 164 9.96 -21.46 0.19
C TYR A 164 9.98 -22.50 -0.94
N ILE A 165 10.50 -22.10 -2.10
CA ILE A 165 10.69 -23.03 -3.22
C ILE A 165 11.83 -23.98 -2.85
N TRP A 166 11.55 -25.28 -2.82
CA TRP A 166 12.54 -26.28 -2.39
C TRP A 166 13.78 -26.31 -3.28
N SER A 167 13.63 -26.15 -4.60
CA SER A 167 14.75 -26.10 -5.55
C SER A 167 15.54 -24.79 -5.51
N GLU A 168 14.92 -23.72 -5.03
CA GLU A 168 15.48 -22.37 -5.02
C GLU A 168 15.16 -21.69 -3.67
N PRO A 169 15.88 -22.06 -2.58
CA PRO A 169 15.52 -21.69 -1.21
C PRO A 169 15.68 -20.20 -0.88
N GLU A 170 16.15 -19.40 -1.84
CA GLU A 170 16.20 -17.93 -1.77
C GLU A 170 14.83 -17.31 -2.04
N TYR A 171 13.98 -17.97 -2.82
CA TYR A 171 12.67 -17.45 -3.21
C TYR A 171 11.54 -18.05 -2.37
N LYS A 172 10.68 -17.16 -1.86
CA LYS A 172 9.41 -17.57 -1.26
C LYS A 172 8.52 -18.22 -2.30
N MET A 173 7.78 -19.25 -1.88
CA MET A 173 6.79 -19.88 -2.74
C MET A 173 5.65 -18.88 -3.00
N PRO A 174 5.29 -18.59 -4.26
CA PRO A 174 4.13 -17.77 -4.57
C PRO A 174 2.86 -18.37 -3.96
N MET A 175 2.02 -17.51 -3.37
CA MET A 175 0.77 -17.93 -2.75
C MET A 175 -0.39 -17.16 -3.37
N LEU A 176 -1.43 -17.89 -3.76
CA LEU A 176 -2.71 -17.32 -4.09
C LEU A 176 -3.47 -17.08 -2.80
N THR A 177 -3.89 -15.83 -2.61
CA THR A 177 -4.59 -15.42 -1.41
C THR A 177 -6.00 -14.99 -1.78
N ALA A 178 -6.99 -15.56 -1.11
CA ALA A 178 -8.37 -15.12 -1.18
C ALA A 178 -8.81 -14.56 0.17
N GLN A 179 -9.76 -13.64 0.19
CA GLN A 179 -10.30 -13.06 1.41
C GLN A 179 -11.81 -12.89 1.36
N ALA A 180 -12.45 -13.07 2.51
CA ALA A 180 -13.81 -12.61 2.79
C ALA A 180 -13.74 -11.53 3.88
N VAL A 181 -14.23 -10.32 3.58
CA VAL A 181 -14.22 -9.20 4.54
C VAL A 181 -15.64 -8.87 4.97
N TYR A 182 -15.93 -9.09 6.25
CA TYR A 182 -17.20 -8.72 6.85
C TYR A 182 -17.18 -7.26 7.26
N ARG A 183 -18.31 -6.58 7.02
CA ARG A 183 -18.50 -5.17 7.37
C ARG A 183 -19.78 -4.90 8.15
N TYR A 184 -20.78 -5.75 7.98
CA TYR A 184 -22.05 -5.73 8.72
C TYR A 184 -22.73 -7.11 8.65
N PRO A 185 -23.43 -7.57 9.71
CA PRO A 185 -23.47 -7.04 11.07
C PRO A 185 -22.19 -7.37 11.87
N LEU A 186 -21.26 -8.11 11.27
CA LEU A 186 -19.94 -8.42 11.82
C LEU A 186 -18.88 -7.60 11.10
N VAL A 187 -17.76 -7.36 11.77
CA VAL A 187 -16.53 -6.90 11.11
C VAL A 187 -15.42 -7.89 11.34
N GLY A 188 -14.57 -8.06 10.33
CA GLY A 188 -13.46 -9.00 10.39
C GLY A 188 -13.08 -9.54 9.03
N ARG A 189 -12.02 -10.34 9.01
CA ARG A 189 -11.48 -10.94 7.78
C ARG A 189 -11.23 -12.43 7.97
N VAL A 190 -11.56 -13.20 6.93
CA VAL A 190 -11.14 -14.59 6.79
C VAL A 190 -10.28 -14.68 5.53
N LEU A 191 -9.05 -15.16 5.70
CA LEU A 191 -8.03 -15.25 4.67
C LEU A 191 -7.80 -16.72 4.32
N PHE A 192 -7.67 -17.01 3.03
CA PHE A 192 -7.36 -18.34 2.49
C PHE A 192 -6.05 -18.23 1.73
N PHE A 193 -5.05 -19.04 2.10
CA PHE A 193 -3.74 -19.05 1.48
C PHE A 193 -3.48 -20.41 0.84
N GLN A 194 -3.32 -20.46 -0.47
CA GLN A 194 -2.99 -21.67 -1.21
C GLN A 194 -1.68 -21.47 -1.99
N PRO A 195 -0.68 -22.35 -1.85
CA PRO A 195 0.54 -22.26 -2.67
C PRO A 195 0.21 -22.52 -4.15
N ASP A 196 0.75 -21.69 -5.04
CA ASP A 196 0.59 -21.80 -6.49
C ASP A 196 1.60 -22.83 -7.05
N PRO A 197 1.19 -23.78 -7.92
CA PRO A 197 -0.15 -23.94 -8.50
C PRO A 197 -1.14 -24.79 -7.71
N TYR A 198 -0.68 -25.65 -6.78
CA TYR A 198 -1.56 -26.51 -6.00
C TYR A 198 -0.98 -26.76 -4.60
N GLY A 199 -1.87 -26.90 -3.62
CA GLY A 199 -1.53 -27.39 -2.29
C GLY A 199 -2.67 -27.19 -1.31
N GLU A 200 -2.36 -27.46 -0.05
CA GLU A 200 -3.31 -27.30 1.05
C GLU A 200 -3.59 -25.82 1.27
N THR A 201 -4.85 -25.51 1.55
CA THR A 201 -5.33 -24.17 1.82
C THR A 201 -5.28 -23.93 3.32
N THR A 202 -4.46 -22.97 3.73
CA THR A 202 -4.45 -22.48 5.11
C THR A 202 -5.54 -21.41 5.25
N VAL A 203 -6.43 -21.57 6.22
CA VAL A 203 -7.53 -20.63 6.50
C VAL A 203 -7.25 -19.91 7.81
N LEU A 204 -7.10 -18.59 7.76
CA LEU A 204 -6.91 -17.73 8.92
C LEU A 204 -8.17 -16.90 9.14
N VAL A 205 -8.83 -17.11 10.27
CA VAL A 205 -9.80 -16.17 10.81
C VAL A 205 -9.00 -15.15 11.62
N GLU A 206 -8.85 -13.94 11.09
CA GLU A 206 -8.01 -12.92 11.71
C GLU A 206 -8.62 -12.34 12.99
N GLY A 207 -9.96 -12.35 13.06
CA GLY A 207 -10.77 -11.82 14.14
C GLY A 207 -12.14 -11.44 13.61
N LEU A 208 -13.20 -11.79 14.34
CA LEU A 208 -14.60 -11.49 14.04
C LEU A 208 -15.23 -10.80 15.24
N ILE A 209 -15.80 -9.61 15.03
CA ILE A 209 -16.42 -8.82 16.10
C ILE A 209 -17.83 -8.38 15.69
N HIS A 210 -18.76 -8.37 16.66
CA HIS A 210 -20.08 -7.78 16.49
C HIS A 210 -19.98 -6.28 16.22
N ALA A 211 -20.53 -5.82 15.08
CA ALA A 211 -20.33 -4.45 14.62
C ALA A 211 -21.50 -3.51 14.98
N ASP A 212 -22.68 -4.06 15.24
CA ASP A 212 -23.92 -3.30 15.42
C ASP A 212 -24.04 -2.60 16.79
N GLY A 213 -23.25 -3.03 17.78
CA GLY A 213 -23.25 -2.49 19.14
C GLY A 213 -24.21 -3.19 20.11
N ASN A 214 -24.96 -4.19 19.66
CA ASN A 214 -25.93 -4.91 20.50
C ASN A 214 -25.29 -5.94 21.43
N SER A 215 -24.29 -6.68 20.92
CA SER A 215 -23.62 -7.72 21.69
C SER A 215 -22.22 -7.27 22.06
N GLN A 216 -21.98 -7.09 23.36
CA GLN A 216 -20.64 -6.84 23.92
C GLN A 216 -19.99 -8.12 24.47
N ASN A 217 -20.72 -9.24 24.49
CA ASN A 217 -20.22 -10.53 24.91
C ASN A 217 -19.82 -11.40 23.71
N THR A 218 -18.80 -12.22 23.89
CA THR A 218 -18.38 -13.22 22.90
C THR A 218 -19.48 -14.29 22.74
N THR A 219 -19.82 -14.58 21.49
CA THR A 219 -20.74 -15.66 21.10
C THR A 219 -19.95 -16.79 20.46
N ALA A 220 -20.38 -18.03 20.68
CA ALA A 220 -19.69 -19.24 20.23
C ALA A 220 -20.63 -20.14 19.42
N ASP A 221 -20.08 -21.23 18.88
CA ASP A 221 -20.81 -22.26 18.15
C ASP A 221 -21.43 -21.77 16.83
N HIS A 222 -20.79 -20.81 16.18
CA HIS A 222 -21.22 -20.32 14.88
C HIS A 222 -20.79 -21.27 13.78
N ARG A 223 -21.77 -21.87 13.09
CA ARG A 223 -21.52 -22.60 11.84
C ARG A 223 -21.09 -21.62 10.76
N TRP A 224 -20.37 -22.12 9.77
CA TRP A 224 -19.89 -21.35 8.63
C TRP A 224 -19.72 -22.26 7.41
N SER A 225 -19.98 -21.71 6.23
CA SER A 225 -19.92 -22.44 4.97
C SER A 225 -19.61 -21.54 3.78
N ILE A 226 -19.03 -22.12 2.73
CA ILE A 226 -18.92 -21.51 1.42
C ILE A 226 -20.19 -21.86 0.64
N THR A 227 -20.85 -20.86 0.08
CA THR A 227 -22.11 -20.98 -0.65
C THR A 227 -21.96 -20.52 -2.09
N LEU A 228 -22.82 -21.04 -2.98
CA LEU A 228 -22.59 -21.04 -4.42
C LEU A 228 -22.51 -19.64 -5.05
N ASN A 229 -23.37 -18.72 -4.64
CA ASN A 229 -23.56 -17.43 -5.32
C ASN A 229 -22.85 -16.30 -4.57
N PRO A 230 -22.43 -15.22 -5.27
CA PRO A 230 -22.01 -13.99 -4.62
C PRO A 230 -23.16 -13.38 -3.81
N PRO A 231 -22.88 -12.67 -2.70
CA PRO A 231 -23.93 -12.16 -1.85
C PRO A 231 -24.59 -10.93 -2.50
N GLY A 232 -25.92 -10.90 -2.42
CA GLY A 232 -26.76 -9.78 -2.85
C GLY A 232 -26.72 -8.60 -1.88
N LYS A 233 -27.72 -7.70 -1.99
CA LYS A 233 -27.92 -6.59 -1.02
C LYS A 233 -28.83 -6.98 0.15
N ASP A 234 -29.24 -8.24 0.21
CA ASP A 234 -30.13 -8.80 1.22
C ASP A 234 -29.44 -9.02 2.57
N PHE A 235 -28.12 -8.81 2.69
CA PHE A 235 -27.47 -8.80 4.00
C PHE A 235 -28.03 -7.70 4.94
N TYR A 236 -28.62 -6.63 4.39
CA TYR A 236 -29.36 -5.61 5.14
C TYR A 236 -30.80 -6.01 5.48
N ASN A 237 -31.36 -7.00 4.79
CA ASN A 237 -32.71 -7.48 5.06
C ASN A 237 -32.67 -8.38 6.29
N TRP A 238 -33.12 -7.87 7.44
CA TRP A 238 -33.08 -8.60 8.71
C TRP A 238 -33.79 -9.96 8.63
N THR A 239 -34.93 -10.07 7.95
CA THR A 239 -35.74 -11.31 7.92
C THR A 239 -35.33 -12.31 6.84
N ALA A 240 -34.51 -11.90 5.88
CA ALA A 240 -34.07 -12.73 4.76
C ALA A 240 -32.59 -12.50 4.48
N ARG A 241 -31.79 -12.50 5.55
CA ARG A 241 -30.38 -12.14 5.49
C ARG A 241 -29.59 -13.18 4.71
N CYS A 242 -28.80 -12.74 3.73
CA CYS A 242 -27.85 -13.58 2.98
C CYS A 242 -28.47 -14.80 2.29
N VAL A 243 -29.76 -14.78 1.99
CA VAL A 243 -30.47 -15.84 1.27
C VAL A 243 -29.99 -15.92 -0.18
N SER A 244 -29.64 -14.77 -0.77
CA SER A 244 -29.12 -14.64 -2.14
C SER A 244 -27.84 -15.45 -2.40
N ALA A 245 -27.04 -15.69 -1.36
CA ALA A 245 -25.81 -16.48 -1.44
C ALA A 245 -26.07 -17.95 -1.83
N GLY A 246 -27.33 -18.41 -1.71
CA GLY A 246 -27.75 -19.72 -2.20
C GLY A 246 -27.30 -20.87 -1.31
N PRO A 247 -27.35 -22.11 -1.84
CA PRO A 247 -27.01 -23.31 -1.08
C PRO A 247 -25.49 -23.46 -0.85
N VAL A 248 -25.13 -24.36 0.07
CA VAL A 248 -23.74 -24.75 0.32
C VAL A 248 -23.10 -25.26 -0.97
N TYR A 249 -21.87 -24.84 -1.21
CA TYR A 249 -21.14 -25.16 -2.43
C TYR A 249 -20.74 -26.65 -2.45
N ASN A 250 -21.31 -27.42 -3.37
CA ASN A 250 -21.08 -28.86 -3.50
C ASN A 250 -20.77 -29.22 -4.97
N PRO A 251 -19.56 -28.90 -5.48
CA PRO A 251 -19.22 -29.11 -6.89
C PRO A 251 -19.24 -30.59 -7.29
N TYR A 252 -18.90 -31.48 -6.35
CA TYR A 252 -18.85 -32.92 -6.58
C TYR A 252 -20.18 -33.64 -6.36
N LYS A 253 -21.27 -32.91 -6.05
CA LYS A 253 -22.61 -33.47 -5.81
C LYS A 253 -22.63 -34.60 -4.78
N VAL A 254 -21.81 -34.45 -3.72
CA VAL A 254 -21.72 -35.41 -2.62
C VAL A 254 -23.08 -35.55 -1.94
N ASN A 255 -23.46 -36.78 -1.57
CA ASN A 255 -24.64 -37.04 -0.78
C ASN A 255 -24.43 -36.54 0.66
N VAL A 256 -25.04 -35.40 0.98
CA VAL A 256 -24.90 -34.71 2.27
C VAL A 256 -25.39 -35.55 3.44
N ASN A 257 -26.25 -36.54 3.21
CA ASN A 257 -26.75 -37.41 4.29
C ASN A 257 -25.75 -38.50 4.69
N GLU A 258 -24.77 -38.80 3.84
CA GLU A 258 -23.80 -39.88 4.06
C GLU A 258 -22.43 -39.34 4.47
N THR A 259 -21.94 -38.29 3.81
CA THR A 259 -20.57 -37.76 4.04
C THR A 259 -20.56 -36.23 3.97
N LYS A 260 -21.04 -35.57 5.02
CA LYS A 260 -21.07 -34.10 5.09
C LYS A 260 -19.69 -33.47 4.98
N GLU A 261 -18.67 -34.12 5.57
CA GLU A 261 -17.29 -33.65 5.57
C GLU A 261 -16.72 -33.55 4.16
N ALA A 262 -17.20 -34.37 3.22
CA ALA A 262 -16.75 -34.36 1.83
C ALA A 262 -17.37 -33.22 0.99
N VAL A 263 -18.33 -32.47 1.53
CA VAL A 263 -18.94 -31.31 0.85
C VAL A 263 -17.99 -30.11 0.94
N VAL A 264 -17.35 -29.71 -0.16
CA VAL A 264 -16.38 -28.60 -0.22
C VAL A 264 -16.82 -27.34 0.53
N GLY A 265 -18.09 -26.95 0.42
CA GLY A 265 -18.61 -25.76 1.09
C GLY A 265 -18.88 -25.90 2.58
N ASP A 266 -19.01 -27.10 3.12
CA ASP A 266 -19.28 -27.31 4.54
C ASP A 266 -17.99 -27.25 5.37
N LEU A 267 -17.64 -26.05 5.83
CA LEU A 267 -16.43 -25.82 6.61
C LEU A 267 -16.60 -26.22 8.07
N THR A 268 -17.83 -26.26 8.58
CA THR A 268 -18.07 -26.52 10.01
C THR A 268 -17.74 -27.95 10.37
N GLU A 269 -18.20 -28.91 9.57
CA GLU A 269 -17.96 -30.33 9.81
C GLU A 269 -16.47 -30.69 9.68
N ARG A 270 -15.75 -30.01 8.77
CA ARG A 270 -14.30 -30.25 8.57
C ARG A 270 -13.39 -29.53 9.56
N LEU A 271 -13.67 -28.25 9.82
CA LEU A 271 -12.78 -27.32 10.52
C LEU A 271 -13.26 -26.97 11.92
N GLY A 272 -14.51 -27.28 12.27
CA GLY A 272 -15.15 -26.91 13.52
C GLY A 272 -15.92 -25.60 13.42
N VAL A 273 -16.50 -25.18 14.54
CA VAL A 273 -17.29 -23.95 14.69
C VAL A 273 -16.41 -22.73 14.96
N LEU A 274 -16.97 -21.54 14.72
CA LEU A 274 -16.32 -20.26 15.02
C LEU A 274 -16.88 -19.59 16.27
N SER A 275 -16.06 -18.73 16.87
CA SER A 275 -16.46 -17.76 17.88
C SER A 275 -16.45 -16.35 17.29
N ILE A 276 -17.32 -15.49 17.78
CA ILE A 276 -17.40 -14.07 17.40
C ILE A 276 -17.25 -13.25 18.67
N SER A 277 -16.23 -12.41 18.71
CA SER A 277 -15.91 -11.57 19.86
C SER A 277 -16.96 -10.47 20.06
N GLY A 278 -17.30 -10.19 21.31
CA GLY A 278 -18.23 -9.11 21.64
C GLY A 278 -17.65 -7.70 21.47
N GLY A 279 -16.33 -7.57 21.52
CA GLY A 279 -15.64 -6.29 21.34
C GLY A 279 -14.15 -6.48 21.06
N LYS A 280 -13.49 -5.37 20.74
CA LYS A 280 -12.07 -5.31 20.36
C LYS A 280 -11.14 -5.97 21.37
N ARG A 281 -11.38 -5.78 22.67
CA ARG A 281 -10.55 -6.37 23.74
C ARG A 281 -10.56 -7.90 23.77
N LEU A 282 -11.60 -8.51 23.21
CA LEU A 282 -11.81 -9.96 23.17
C LEU A 282 -11.53 -10.53 21.78
N ILE A 283 -10.94 -9.75 20.85
CA ILE A 283 -10.73 -10.17 19.45
C ILE A 283 -9.95 -11.49 19.34
N ARG A 284 -9.04 -11.74 20.28
CA ARG A 284 -8.25 -12.97 20.35
C ARG A 284 -9.09 -14.25 20.40
N GLU A 285 -10.29 -14.18 20.97
CA GLU A 285 -11.17 -15.34 21.16
C GLU A 285 -11.81 -15.81 19.84
N SER A 286 -11.86 -14.95 18.82
CA SER A 286 -12.36 -15.29 17.48
C SER A 286 -11.25 -15.61 16.47
N ARG A 287 -9.98 -15.50 16.86
CA ARG A 287 -8.85 -15.85 15.98
C ARG A 287 -8.69 -17.35 15.89
N ALA A 288 -8.57 -17.86 14.67
CA ALA A 288 -8.36 -19.29 14.44
C ALA A 288 -7.54 -19.53 13.17
N LEU A 289 -6.76 -20.62 13.16
CA LEU A 289 -5.96 -21.02 12.01
C LEU A 289 -6.20 -22.51 11.72
N PHE A 290 -6.63 -22.79 10.50
CA PHE A 290 -6.93 -24.11 9.99
C PHE A 290 -6.08 -24.45 8.76
N THR A 291 -5.95 -25.75 8.48
CA THR A 291 -5.36 -26.25 7.23
C THR A 291 -6.32 -27.27 6.65
N ASP A 292 -6.71 -27.09 5.39
CA ASP A 292 -7.68 -27.91 4.67
C ASP A 292 -7.14 -28.26 3.28
N ASP A 293 -7.39 -29.48 2.83
CA ASP A 293 -6.96 -30.01 1.54
C ASP A 293 -8.06 -29.96 0.45
N ASN A 294 -9.29 -29.63 0.82
CA ASN A 294 -10.48 -29.68 -0.02
C ASN A 294 -11.01 -28.31 -0.46
N ILE A 295 -10.37 -27.21 -0.05
CA ILE A 295 -10.72 -25.85 -0.49
C ILE A 295 -9.85 -25.45 -1.71
N PRO A 296 -10.38 -25.51 -2.95
CA PRO A 296 -9.66 -25.05 -4.13
C PRO A 296 -9.74 -23.53 -4.27
N ILE A 297 -8.60 -22.85 -4.38
CA ILE A 297 -8.54 -21.43 -4.79
C ILE A 297 -8.30 -21.33 -6.31
N THR A 298 -7.69 -22.34 -6.92
CA THR A 298 -7.48 -22.45 -8.37
C THR A 298 -8.39 -23.46 -9.06
N GLY A 299 -8.44 -23.40 -10.38
CA GLY A 299 -9.15 -24.36 -11.22
C GLY A 299 -10.64 -24.09 -11.36
N HIS A 300 -11.34 -25.02 -12.01
CA HIS A 300 -12.76 -24.90 -12.33
C HIS A 300 -13.63 -24.79 -11.07
N ASP A 301 -13.27 -25.52 -10.02
CA ASP A 301 -14.05 -25.58 -8.79
C ASP A 301 -13.66 -24.52 -7.76
N SER A 302 -12.87 -23.51 -8.17
CA SER A 302 -12.39 -22.41 -7.33
C SER A 302 -13.49 -21.74 -6.52
N ILE A 303 -13.17 -21.36 -5.28
CA ILE A 303 -14.08 -20.61 -4.39
C ILE A 303 -14.15 -19.11 -4.69
N PHE A 304 -13.37 -18.58 -5.64
CA PHE A 304 -13.45 -17.17 -6.01
C PHE A 304 -14.84 -16.75 -6.50
N GLY A 305 -15.29 -15.57 -6.09
CA GLY A 305 -16.60 -15.02 -6.42
C GLY A 305 -17.78 -15.66 -5.68
N LYS A 306 -17.55 -16.72 -4.89
CA LYS A 306 -18.55 -17.34 -4.01
C LYS A 306 -18.71 -16.55 -2.72
N SER A 307 -19.68 -16.91 -1.89
CA SER A 307 -19.87 -16.28 -0.58
C SER A 307 -19.38 -17.16 0.56
N LEU A 308 -18.70 -16.56 1.53
CA LEU A 308 -18.54 -17.13 2.86
C LEU A 308 -19.72 -16.66 3.72
N VAL A 309 -20.45 -17.60 4.34
CA VAL A 309 -21.62 -17.33 5.18
C VAL A 309 -21.35 -17.85 6.58
N ILE A 310 -21.61 -17.00 7.58
CA ILE A 310 -21.61 -17.36 9.00
C ILE A 310 -23.06 -17.45 9.46
N PHE A 311 -23.39 -18.51 10.18
CA PHE A 311 -24.70 -18.78 10.74
C PHE A 311 -24.71 -18.50 12.25
N ASP A 312 -25.90 -18.25 12.75
CA ASP A 312 -26.21 -18.11 14.16
C ASP A 312 -27.56 -18.79 14.40
N ASP A 313 -27.47 -20.02 14.88
CA ASP A 313 -28.59 -20.91 15.17
C ASP A 313 -29.31 -20.54 16.48
N ARG A 314 -28.68 -19.70 17.32
CA ARG A 314 -29.24 -19.21 18.58
C ARG A 314 -29.92 -17.85 18.43
N GLY A 315 -29.88 -17.26 17.23
CA GLY A 315 -30.50 -15.98 16.96
C GLY A 315 -32.02 -16.06 16.83
N PRO A 316 -32.70 -14.90 16.69
CA PRO A 316 -34.15 -14.85 16.58
C PRO A 316 -34.67 -15.60 15.35
N GLU A 317 -35.70 -16.44 15.53
CA GLU A 317 -36.29 -17.24 14.43
C GLU A 317 -36.71 -16.38 13.23
N ALA A 318 -37.25 -15.19 13.48
CA ALA A 318 -37.68 -14.26 12.44
C ALA A 318 -36.53 -13.72 11.55
N ARG A 319 -35.27 -13.78 12.02
CA ARG A 319 -34.07 -13.43 11.23
C ARG A 319 -33.67 -14.56 10.27
N GLY A 320 -34.01 -15.80 10.64
CA GLY A 320 -33.40 -17.00 10.09
C GLY A 320 -31.98 -17.25 10.62
N GLU A 321 -31.39 -18.37 10.21
CA GLU A 321 -30.08 -18.84 10.70
C GLU A 321 -28.88 -18.03 10.18
N ARG A 322 -28.98 -17.33 9.04
CA ARG A 322 -27.82 -16.66 8.41
C ARG A 322 -27.49 -15.33 9.07
N LEU A 323 -26.32 -15.23 9.70
CA LEU A 323 -25.90 -14.05 10.46
C LEU A 323 -25.21 -13.00 9.57
N ALA A 324 -24.26 -13.43 8.75
CA ALA A 324 -23.45 -12.56 7.92
C ALA A 324 -22.95 -13.30 6.67
N CYS A 325 -22.72 -12.56 5.59
CA CYS A 325 -22.14 -13.10 4.37
C CYS A 325 -21.20 -12.08 3.73
N SER A 326 -20.16 -12.59 3.06
CA SER A 326 -19.25 -11.76 2.27
C SER A 326 -18.73 -12.54 1.06
N ILE A 327 -18.40 -11.81 0.00
CA ILE A 327 -17.83 -12.39 -1.22
C ILE A 327 -16.36 -12.74 -0.98
N ILE A 328 -15.92 -13.85 -1.57
CA ILE A 328 -14.54 -14.31 -1.55
C ILE A 328 -13.81 -13.74 -2.79
N ASN A 329 -12.93 -12.75 -2.58
CA ASN A 329 -12.18 -12.07 -3.63
C ASN A 329 -10.66 -12.26 -3.46
N GLY A 330 -9.88 -11.94 -4.49
CA GLY A 330 -8.43 -12.00 -4.45
C GLY A 330 -7.80 -10.98 -3.50
N VAL A 331 -6.69 -11.39 -2.88
CA VAL A 331 -5.70 -10.48 -2.31
C VAL A 331 -4.43 -10.62 -3.11
N PHE A 332 -4.04 -9.54 -3.76
CA PHE A 332 -2.88 -9.50 -4.61
C PHE A 332 -1.66 -9.07 -3.82
N ARG A 333 -0.51 -9.67 -4.15
CA ARG A 333 0.80 -9.25 -3.65
C ARG A 333 1.03 -7.77 -3.93
N ARG A 334 1.78 -7.10 -3.05
CA ARG A 334 2.20 -5.72 -3.25
C ARG A 334 3.59 -5.71 -3.85
N LYS A 335 3.74 -4.92 -4.90
CA LYS A 335 5.03 -4.58 -5.48
C LYS A 335 5.15 -3.06 -5.50
N ALA A 336 6.28 -2.55 -5.01
CA ALA A 336 6.63 -1.15 -5.07
C ALA A 336 7.97 -0.98 -5.80
N VAL A 337 8.13 0.12 -6.54
CA VAL A 337 9.29 0.33 -7.40
C VAL A 337 9.75 1.77 -7.31
N ALA A 338 11.05 1.97 -7.07
CA ALA A 338 11.74 3.23 -7.24
C ALA A 338 12.65 3.11 -8.48
N LYS A 339 12.38 3.91 -9.51
CA LYS A 339 13.09 3.84 -10.81
C LYS A 339 13.28 5.22 -11.47
N ASP A 340 12.41 6.17 -11.15
CA ASP A 340 12.42 7.52 -11.70
C ASP A 340 13.33 8.40 -10.84
N TRP A 341 14.62 8.45 -11.18
CA TRP A 341 15.63 9.18 -10.42
C TRP A 341 15.62 10.68 -10.75
N PHE A 342 15.69 11.50 -9.72
CA PHE A 342 15.81 12.95 -9.75
C PHE A 342 17.15 13.35 -9.13
N GLY A 343 17.80 14.37 -9.68
CA GLY A 343 18.98 14.99 -9.09
C GLY A 343 18.71 16.43 -8.69
N ASN A 344 19.61 17.00 -7.90
CA ASN A 344 19.52 18.39 -7.42
C ASN A 344 20.22 19.33 -8.41
N GLY A 345 19.44 20.01 -9.27
CA GLY A 345 19.92 20.95 -10.30
C GLY A 345 20.63 20.32 -11.49
N LEU A 346 21.00 19.04 -11.41
CA LEU A 346 21.68 18.27 -12.47
C LEU A 346 20.92 16.96 -12.72
N PRO A 347 20.93 16.43 -13.96
CA PRO A 347 20.41 15.09 -14.23
C PRO A 347 21.10 14.04 -13.35
N ALA A 348 20.31 13.15 -12.74
CA ALA A 348 20.86 12.02 -11.99
C ALA A 348 21.60 11.09 -12.97
N SER A 349 22.85 10.71 -12.66
CA SER A 349 23.55 9.68 -13.45
C SER A 349 23.15 8.27 -13.07
N VAL A 350 22.34 8.12 -12.02
CA VAL A 350 21.83 6.82 -11.57
C VAL A 350 20.76 6.34 -12.53
N SER A 351 20.87 5.07 -12.90
CA SER A 351 19.83 4.35 -13.62
C SER A 351 19.57 2.99 -12.96
N GLY A 352 18.52 2.30 -13.40
CA GLY A 352 18.06 1.07 -12.78
C GLY A 352 16.93 1.30 -11.77
N LYS A 353 16.64 0.29 -10.96
CA LYS A 353 15.47 0.23 -10.08
C LYS A 353 15.76 -0.48 -8.76
N VAL A 354 15.00 -0.09 -7.74
CA VAL A 354 14.84 -0.83 -6.48
C VAL A 354 13.39 -1.30 -6.40
N GLU A 355 13.19 -2.60 -6.22
CA GLU A 355 11.88 -3.23 -6.16
C GLU A 355 11.66 -3.83 -4.77
N PHE A 356 10.47 -3.61 -4.23
CA PHE A 356 10.03 -4.16 -2.95
C PHE A 356 8.84 -5.08 -3.23
N PHE A 357 8.82 -6.27 -2.63
CA PHE A 357 7.78 -7.26 -2.81
C PHE A 357 7.29 -7.79 -1.47
N GLN A 358 5.97 -7.84 -1.29
CA GLN A 358 5.37 -8.44 -0.11
C GLN A 358 4.14 -9.23 -0.54
N GLN A 359 4.14 -10.55 -0.29
CA GLN A 359 3.05 -11.45 -0.72
C GLN A 359 1.75 -11.15 0.03
N THR A 360 1.85 -11.02 1.36
CA THR A 360 0.72 -10.76 2.26
C THR A 360 1.21 -9.90 3.41
N GLU A 361 0.29 -9.29 4.16
CA GLU A 361 0.60 -8.51 5.38
C GLU A 361 1.34 -9.33 6.44
N TYR A 362 1.19 -10.66 6.47
CA TYR A 362 1.87 -11.55 7.43
C TYR A 362 3.30 -11.97 6.98
N GLY A 363 3.70 -11.61 5.76
CA GLY A 363 4.99 -11.94 5.18
C GLY A 363 6.03 -10.84 5.35
N VAL A 364 7.30 -11.23 5.31
CA VAL A 364 8.46 -10.31 5.27
C VAL A 364 8.53 -9.61 3.92
N THR A 365 9.01 -8.36 3.86
CA THR A 365 9.22 -7.66 2.58
C THR A 365 10.57 -8.03 1.96
N ASP A 366 10.55 -8.47 0.70
CA ASP A 366 11.72 -8.77 -0.10
C ASP A 366 12.14 -7.53 -0.89
N ILE A 367 13.44 -7.30 -1.03
CA ILE A 367 14.04 -6.14 -1.69
C ILE A 367 15.02 -6.64 -2.75
N GLU A 368 14.85 -6.16 -3.97
CA GLU A 368 15.72 -6.41 -5.11
C GLU A 368 16.27 -5.08 -5.63
N MET A 369 17.57 -5.03 -5.88
CA MET A 369 18.27 -3.82 -6.31
C MET A 369 19.02 -4.10 -7.59
N ASN A 370 18.86 -3.22 -8.56
CA ASN A 370 19.68 -3.15 -9.75
C ASN A 370 19.94 -1.67 -10.03
N LEU A 371 21.12 -1.18 -9.64
CA LEU A 371 21.52 0.23 -9.79
C LEU A 371 22.79 0.33 -10.61
N GLU A 372 22.83 1.30 -11.51
CA GLU A 372 24.00 1.62 -12.33
C GLU A 372 24.31 3.11 -12.27
N GLY A 373 25.56 3.47 -12.58
CA GLY A 373 25.98 4.86 -12.68
C GLY A 373 26.15 5.54 -11.32
N LEU A 374 26.35 4.77 -10.25
CA LEU A 374 26.63 5.21 -8.88
C LEU A 374 27.97 5.96 -8.81
N LYS A 375 27.99 7.12 -8.14
CA LYS A 375 29.20 7.96 -7.98
C LYS A 375 29.32 8.42 -6.54
N ASN A 376 30.28 7.85 -5.81
CA ASN A 376 30.54 8.17 -4.40
C ASN A 376 29.29 8.04 -3.50
N VAL A 377 28.37 7.14 -3.82
CA VAL A 377 27.21 6.86 -2.95
C VAL A 377 27.67 6.02 -1.77
N GLU A 378 27.30 6.44 -0.57
CA GLU A 378 27.63 5.72 0.65
C GLU A 378 26.40 4.98 1.18
N HIS A 379 25.31 5.72 1.37
CA HIS A 379 24.08 5.20 1.96
C HIS A 379 22.82 5.57 1.16
N PHE A 380 21.77 4.80 1.38
CA PHE A 380 20.45 4.97 0.77
C PHE A 380 19.35 4.75 1.81
N GLN A 381 18.37 5.65 1.81
CA GLN A 381 17.37 5.76 2.87
C GLN A 381 15.99 6.12 2.31
N ILE A 382 14.93 5.64 2.96
CA ILE A 382 13.55 6.02 2.66
C ILE A 382 13.15 7.22 3.53
N HIS A 383 12.69 8.28 2.90
CA HIS A 383 12.23 9.52 3.51
C HIS A 383 10.72 9.65 3.47
N ARG A 384 10.15 10.58 4.25
CA ARG A 384 8.72 10.57 4.59
C ARG A 384 7.75 10.85 3.46
N THR A 385 8.14 11.55 2.39
CA THR A 385 7.20 12.11 1.40
C THR A 385 7.66 11.88 -0.03
N PRO A 386 6.76 11.94 -1.04
CA PRO A 386 7.14 11.70 -2.42
C PRO A 386 7.90 12.89 -3.00
N VAL A 387 8.66 12.63 -4.05
CA VAL A 387 9.44 13.63 -4.78
C VAL A 387 8.51 14.60 -5.52
N LEU A 388 8.79 15.90 -5.41
CA LEU A 388 8.06 16.94 -6.17
C LEU A 388 8.80 17.25 -7.46
N GLU A 389 8.28 16.75 -8.57
CA GLU A 389 8.88 16.85 -9.91
C GLU A 389 9.09 18.29 -10.41
N ILE A 390 8.29 19.23 -9.87
CA ILE A 390 8.34 20.65 -10.23
C ILE A 390 9.58 21.37 -9.68
N LEU A 391 10.21 20.83 -8.64
CA LEU A 391 11.32 21.50 -7.97
C LEU A 391 12.63 21.27 -8.73
N GLU A 392 13.51 22.27 -8.73
CA GLU A 392 14.87 22.17 -9.26
C GLU A 392 15.78 21.35 -8.33
N PHE A 393 15.53 21.41 -7.03
CA PHE A 393 16.25 20.68 -5.98
C PHE A 393 15.28 19.77 -5.20
N PRO A 394 14.71 18.73 -5.85
CA PRO A 394 13.60 17.97 -5.29
C PRO A 394 14.02 16.95 -4.23
N CYS A 395 15.32 16.70 -4.04
CA CYS A 395 15.83 15.76 -3.06
C CYS A 395 16.16 16.39 -1.70
N GLU A 396 16.05 17.72 -1.57
CA GLU A 396 16.42 18.47 -0.37
C GLU A 396 15.59 18.09 0.87
N GLU A 397 16.19 18.29 2.05
CA GLU A 397 15.56 18.00 3.34
C GLU A 397 14.27 18.78 3.57
N SER A 398 14.20 20.03 3.10
CA SER A 398 13.00 20.85 3.19
C SER A 398 11.77 20.28 2.46
N THR A 399 11.98 19.31 1.57
CA THR A 399 10.93 18.74 0.71
C THR A 399 10.62 17.30 1.06
N LEU A 400 11.63 16.45 1.26
CA LEU A 400 11.47 15.03 1.57
C LEU A 400 11.45 14.74 3.08
N TYR A 401 11.88 15.71 3.89
CA TYR A 401 12.00 15.64 5.34
C TYR A 401 13.02 14.60 5.82
N GLU A 402 12.94 14.20 7.08
CA GLU A 402 13.81 13.20 7.71
C GLU A 402 13.52 11.76 7.24
N VAL A 403 14.38 10.84 7.67
CA VAL A 403 14.24 9.40 7.42
C VAL A 403 12.92 8.89 7.99
N TYR A 404 12.29 7.96 7.29
CA TYR A 404 11.02 7.38 7.70
C TYR A 404 11.19 6.53 8.97
N ASN A 405 10.49 6.93 10.03
CA ASN A 405 10.51 6.28 11.34
C ASN A 405 9.09 6.30 11.95
N PRO A 406 8.21 5.36 11.56
CA PRO A 406 6.83 5.32 12.05
C PRO A 406 6.74 5.01 13.55
N TYR A 407 7.69 4.27 14.10
CA TYR A 407 7.70 3.82 15.50
C TYR A 407 8.40 4.79 16.46
N GLN A 408 8.95 5.90 15.94
CA GLN A 408 9.66 6.92 16.74
C GLN A 408 10.82 6.36 17.59
N GLU A 409 11.38 5.24 17.18
CA GLU A 409 12.48 4.58 17.89
C GLU A 409 13.80 5.34 17.66
N ALA A 410 14.65 5.38 18.69
CA ALA A 410 16.00 5.92 18.56
C ALA A 410 16.88 4.89 17.82
N PRO A 411 17.65 5.31 16.79
CA PRO A 411 18.47 4.38 16.01
C PRO A 411 19.61 3.80 16.85
N PHE A 412 19.82 2.50 16.76
CA PHE A 412 21.02 1.86 17.31
C PHE A 412 22.25 2.19 16.44
N HIS A 413 23.39 2.49 17.06
CA HIS A 413 24.51 3.17 16.36
C HIS A 413 25.36 2.27 15.44
N SER A 414 25.32 0.93 15.54
CA SER A 414 25.93 0.02 14.55
C SER A 414 25.58 -1.46 14.75
N GLY A 415 25.49 -2.22 13.65
CA GLY A 415 25.46 -3.69 13.68
C GLY A 415 24.20 -4.36 14.22
N GLY A 416 23.12 -3.60 14.42
CA GLY A 416 21.84 -4.08 14.93
C GLY A 416 21.00 -4.85 13.89
N THR A 417 19.92 -5.46 14.35
CA THR A 417 18.89 -6.09 13.51
C THR A 417 17.91 -5.04 12.95
N PRO A 418 17.09 -5.37 11.92
CA PRO A 418 16.20 -4.40 11.27
C PRO A 418 15.16 -3.71 12.16
N ASP A 419 14.83 -4.31 13.31
CA ASP A 419 13.99 -3.74 14.38
C ASP A 419 14.71 -2.72 15.26
N GLN A 420 16.04 -2.68 15.27
CA GLN A 420 16.84 -1.72 16.05
C GLN A 420 17.26 -0.50 15.22
N MET A 421 16.88 -0.48 13.94
CA MET A 421 17.22 0.53 12.96
C MET A 421 15.96 1.25 12.49
N LEU A 422 16.11 2.51 12.04
CA LEU A 422 14.99 3.25 11.45
C LEU A 422 14.39 2.45 10.29
N VAL A 423 13.06 2.39 10.19
CA VAL A 423 12.38 1.65 9.12
C VAL A 423 12.91 2.04 7.74
N GLY A 424 13.17 3.34 7.53
CA GLY A 424 13.73 3.84 6.28
C GLY A 424 15.25 3.72 6.10
N ASP A 425 16.04 3.34 7.11
CA ASP A 425 17.50 3.27 6.97
C ASP A 425 17.95 1.92 6.39
N LEU A 426 17.87 1.78 5.07
CA LEU A 426 18.15 0.51 4.40
C LEU A 426 19.66 0.19 4.37
N SER A 427 20.53 1.19 4.25
CA SER A 427 21.98 0.95 4.31
C SER A 427 22.45 0.48 5.68
N GLY A 428 21.91 1.06 6.75
CA GLY A 428 22.23 0.62 8.11
C GLY A 428 21.79 -0.82 8.39
N LYS A 429 20.72 -1.29 7.73
CA LYS A 429 20.18 -2.65 7.89
C LYS A 429 20.91 -3.72 7.07
N PHE A 430 21.34 -3.39 5.86
CA PHE A 430 21.81 -4.38 4.89
C PHE A 430 23.26 -4.16 4.47
N VAL A 431 23.50 -3.13 3.67
CA VAL A 431 24.78 -2.96 2.98
C VAL A 431 24.98 -1.50 2.57
N THR A 432 26.24 -1.07 2.52
CA THR A 432 26.63 0.25 2.00
C THR A 432 26.88 0.16 0.50
N LEU A 433 26.65 1.26 -0.23
CA LEU A 433 26.91 1.33 -1.68
C LEU A 433 28.31 1.88 -1.99
N GLU A 434 29.16 2.02 -0.96
CA GLU A 434 30.48 2.63 -1.11
C GLU A 434 31.36 1.84 -2.08
N GLY A 435 32.04 2.58 -2.98
CA GLY A 435 32.98 1.99 -3.95
C GLY A 435 32.33 1.30 -5.16
N HIS A 436 31.01 1.18 -5.21
CA HIS A 436 30.30 0.52 -6.31
C HIS A 436 29.89 1.53 -7.38
N THR A 437 30.16 1.22 -8.65
CA THR A 437 29.65 1.95 -9.83
C THR A 437 28.36 1.34 -10.37
N SER A 438 28.22 0.03 -10.20
CA SER A 438 27.00 -0.76 -10.42
C SER A 438 26.81 -1.68 -9.22
N PHE A 439 25.56 -1.89 -8.83
CA PHE A 439 25.19 -2.69 -7.67
C PHE A 439 23.93 -3.50 -7.98
N GLN A 440 24.07 -4.83 -7.95
CA GLN A 440 22.96 -5.75 -8.14
C GLN A 440 22.89 -6.68 -6.92
N GLN A 441 21.74 -6.72 -6.28
CA GLN A 441 21.49 -7.58 -5.13
C GLN A 441 20.07 -8.11 -5.17
N VAL A 442 19.92 -9.40 -4.92
CA VAL A 442 18.63 -10.10 -4.82
C VAL A 442 18.53 -10.72 -3.42
N GLY A 443 17.31 -10.90 -2.92
CA GLY A 443 17.05 -11.65 -1.69
C GLY A 443 17.35 -10.91 -0.37
N LEU A 444 17.35 -9.57 -0.38
CA LEU A 444 17.40 -8.80 0.86
C LEU A 444 16.02 -8.81 1.52
N ASN A 445 15.94 -9.20 2.80
CA ASN A 445 14.66 -9.38 3.49
C ASN A 445 14.56 -8.44 4.70
N ASP A 446 13.53 -7.59 4.73
CA ASP A 446 13.27 -6.65 5.83
C ASP A 446 12.04 -7.07 6.64
N THR A 447 12.25 -7.40 7.92
CA THR A 447 11.19 -7.81 8.85
C THR A 447 10.41 -6.64 9.46
N ASN A 448 10.85 -5.40 9.22
CA ASN A 448 10.27 -4.18 9.80
C ASN A 448 9.58 -3.29 8.74
N LEU A 449 10.00 -3.39 7.48
CA LEU A 449 9.41 -2.64 6.37
C LEU A 449 8.14 -3.31 5.84
N MET A 450 7.09 -2.51 5.65
CA MET A 450 5.78 -2.96 5.17
C MET A 450 5.38 -2.28 3.86
N LEU A 451 4.61 -2.99 3.04
CA LEU A 451 3.89 -2.49 1.85
C LEU A 451 2.36 -2.48 2.05
N PHE A 452 1.87 -3.03 3.16
CA PHE A 452 0.48 -3.01 3.60
C PHE A 452 0.32 -2.14 4.84
N GLY A 453 -0.90 -1.63 5.07
CA GLY A 453 -1.23 -0.92 6.29
C GLY A 453 -0.65 0.49 6.39
N GLN A 454 -0.80 1.12 7.56
CA GLN A 454 -0.49 2.53 7.77
C GLN A 454 1.01 2.84 7.73
N THR A 455 1.84 1.84 8.03
CA THR A 455 3.31 1.92 8.04
C THR A 455 3.92 1.69 6.66
N ALA A 456 3.10 1.55 5.62
CA ALA A 456 3.57 1.27 4.27
C ALA A 456 4.53 2.35 3.72
N VAL A 457 5.55 1.90 2.99
CA VAL A 457 6.52 2.81 2.32
C VAL A 457 6.08 3.28 0.94
N ILE A 458 4.96 2.80 0.43
CA ILE A 458 4.40 3.24 -0.87
C ILE A 458 4.00 4.72 -0.77
N GLY A 459 4.38 5.52 -1.78
CA GLY A 459 4.14 6.97 -1.80
C GLY A 459 5.18 7.79 -1.02
N ARG A 460 6.25 7.15 -0.55
CA ARG A 460 7.43 7.79 0.06
C ARG A 460 8.56 7.92 -0.96
N SER A 461 9.74 8.37 -0.54
CA SER A 461 10.88 8.54 -1.47
C SER A 461 12.13 7.81 -1.01
N LEU A 462 12.82 7.14 -1.92
CA LEU A 462 14.16 6.62 -1.73
C LEU A 462 15.19 7.70 -2.07
N VAL A 463 16.18 7.93 -1.22
CA VAL A 463 17.23 8.95 -1.38
C VAL A 463 18.59 8.28 -1.31
N LEU A 464 19.47 8.61 -2.26
CA LEU A 464 20.87 8.20 -2.32
C LEU A 464 21.75 9.34 -1.83
N HIS A 465 22.66 9.05 -0.91
CA HIS A 465 23.54 10.02 -0.29
C HIS A 465 24.98 9.84 -0.78
N SER A 466 25.57 10.94 -1.25
CA SER A 466 26.97 11.01 -1.65
C SER A 466 27.86 11.25 -0.43
N LYS A 467 29.08 10.68 -0.43
CA LYS A 467 30.09 10.84 0.62
C LYS A 467 30.87 12.16 0.55
N SER A 468 31.21 12.62 -0.66
CA SER A 468 32.08 13.79 -0.85
C SER A 468 31.68 14.62 -2.08
N PRO A 469 31.07 15.82 -1.92
CA PRO A 469 30.57 16.35 -0.65
C PRO A 469 29.39 15.52 -0.12
N GLN A 470 29.19 15.56 1.21
CA GLN A 470 28.06 14.91 1.86
C GLN A 470 26.77 15.62 1.44
N ARG A 471 25.95 14.97 0.61
CA ARG A 471 24.69 15.54 0.12
C ARG A 471 23.72 14.46 -0.35
N ARG A 472 22.44 14.80 -0.37
CA ARG A 472 21.41 14.02 -1.06
C ARG A 472 21.64 14.15 -2.56
N TRP A 473 22.12 13.07 -3.16
CA TRP A 473 22.61 13.07 -4.53
C TRP A 473 21.50 12.85 -5.54
N ALA A 474 20.71 11.80 -5.33
CA ALA A 474 19.57 11.47 -6.16
C ALA A 474 18.42 10.94 -5.30
N CYS A 475 17.19 11.07 -5.79
CA CYS A 475 16.00 10.57 -5.11
C CYS A 475 14.97 10.05 -6.10
N SER A 476 14.08 9.17 -5.65
CA SER A 476 12.99 8.62 -6.45
C SER A 476 11.78 8.35 -5.58
N THR A 477 10.57 8.57 -6.11
CA THR A 477 9.35 8.18 -5.42
C THR A 477 9.18 6.66 -5.50
N ILE A 478 8.80 6.04 -4.38
CA ILE A 478 8.44 4.63 -4.31
C ILE A 478 6.99 4.50 -4.80
N GLU A 479 6.87 4.18 -6.08
CA GLU A 479 5.60 4.02 -6.77
C GLU A 479 5.12 2.57 -6.74
N ARG A 480 3.89 2.34 -7.18
CA ARG A 480 3.34 0.99 -7.27
C ARG A 480 3.85 0.31 -8.54
N GLY A 481 4.37 -0.90 -8.41
CA GLY A 481 4.71 -1.75 -9.54
C GLY A 481 3.55 -2.69 -9.87
N TYR A 482 2.96 -2.57 -11.04
CA TYR A 482 1.90 -3.47 -11.49
C TYR A 482 1.97 -3.65 -13.01
N ALA A 483 1.48 -4.79 -13.50
CA ALA A 483 1.26 -4.98 -14.92
C ALA A 483 -0.11 -4.40 -15.33
N PRO A 484 -0.23 -3.72 -16.49
CA PRO A 484 -1.54 -3.22 -16.97
C PRO A 484 -2.60 -4.30 -17.17
N THR A 485 -2.18 -5.56 -17.34
CA THR A 485 -3.07 -6.73 -17.41
C THR A 485 -3.59 -7.18 -16.03
N GLU A 486 -2.89 -6.82 -14.96
CA GLU A 486 -3.19 -7.22 -13.58
C GLU A 486 -4.08 -6.20 -12.87
N ALA A 487 -3.79 -4.91 -13.04
CA ALA A 487 -4.47 -3.84 -12.33
C ALA A 487 -4.45 -2.50 -13.09
N ARG A 488 -5.31 -1.58 -12.63
CA ARG A 488 -5.28 -0.17 -13.01
C ARG A 488 -5.18 0.72 -11.77
N GLU A 489 -4.55 1.87 -11.93
CA GLU A 489 -4.45 2.88 -10.87
C GLU A 489 -5.58 3.90 -10.98
N LEU A 490 -6.26 4.12 -9.86
CA LEU A 490 -7.21 5.19 -9.65
C LEU A 490 -6.55 6.32 -8.88
N ARG A 491 -6.86 7.55 -9.29
CA ARG A 491 -6.38 8.77 -8.65
C ARG A 491 -7.54 9.70 -8.35
N ALA A 492 -7.54 10.27 -7.15
CA ALA A 492 -8.51 11.23 -6.69
C ALA A 492 -7.84 12.38 -5.96
N ILE A 493 -8.48 13.54 -5.97
CA ILE A 493 -7.99 14.75 -5.32
C ILE A 493 -9.13 15.47 -4.61
N ALA A 494 -8.89 15.89 -3.37
CA ALA A 494 -9.67 16.91 -2.71
C ALA A 494 -8.87 18.21 -2.69
N SER A 495 -9.27 19.16 -3.55
CA SER A 495 -8.52 20.38 -3.78
C SER A 495 -9.12 21.58 -3.04
N PHE A 496 -8.36 22.13 -2.09
CA PHE A 496 -8.66 23.35 -1.37
C PHE A 496 -8.11 24.55 -2.15
N HIS A 497 -8.68 24.82 -3.32
CA HIS A 497 -8.23 25.87 -4.24
C HIS A 497 -9.14 27.10 -4.26
N HIS A 498 -10.22 27.10 -3.49
CA HIS A 498 -11.19 28.20 -3.50
C HIS A 498 -10.52 29.50 -3.02
N PRO A 499 -10.57 30.61 -3.79
CA PRO A 499 -9.87 31.86 -3.43
C PRO A 499 -10.31 32.49 -2.10
N LEU A 500 -11.58 32.30 -1.72
CA LEU A 500 -12.16 32.72 -0.44
C LEU A 500 -12.22 31.59 0.61
N GLY A 501 -11.54 30.47 0.37
CA GLY A 501 -11.49 29.34 1.30
C GLY A 501 -10.60 29.61 2.51
N TYR A 502 -10.71 28.75 3.52
CA TYR A 502 -9.94 28.85 4.79
C TYR A 502 -8.76 27.88 4.90
N ALA A 503 -8.62 26.99 3.92
CA ALA A 503 -7.44 26.16 3.73
C ALA A 503 -6.99 26.27 2.26
N GLY A 504 -5.69 26.12 2.04
CA GLY A 504 -5.06 26.04 0.73
C GLY A 504 -4.31 24.72 0.60
N GLY A 505 -4.37 24.07 -0.56
CA GLY A 505 -3.62 22.85 -0.84
C GLY A 505 -4.46 21.71 -1.37
N TYR A 506 -4.01 20.48 -1.15
CA TYR A 506 -4.66 19.28 -1.64
C TYR A 506 -4.52 18.09 -0.70
N ILE A 507 -5.46 17.17 -0.85
CA ILE A 507 -5.34 15.78 -0.41
C ILE A 507 -5.43 14.93 -1.66
N ARG A 508 -4.39 14.16 -1.98
CA ARG A 508 -4.33 13.26 -3.14
C ARG A 508 -4.43 11.83 -2.67
N MET A 509 -5.22 11.03 -3.37
CA MET A 509 -5.48 9.64 -3.04
C MET A 509 -5.19 8.78 -4.26
N THR A 510 -4.48 7.67 -4.06
CA THR A 510 -4.21 6.69 -5.11
C THR A 510 -4.52 5.28 -4.64
N GLN A 511 -5.15 4.48 -5.49
CA GLN A 511 -5.57 3.11 -5.19
C GLN A 511 -5.43 2.24 -6.44
N LEU A 512 -4.97 1.00 -6.30
CA LEU A 512 -5.02 0.02 -7.39
C LEU A 512 -6.33 -0.77 -7.32
N ILE A 513 -6.93 -0.98 -8.49
CA ILE A 513 -8.05 -1.89 -8.69
C ILE A 513 -7.57 -3.03 -9.59
N HIS A 514 -7.66 -4.25 -9.08
CA HIS A 514 -7.25 -5.44 -9.79
C HIS A 514 -8.34 -5.91 -10.76
N SER A 515 -7.98 -6.81 -11.68
CA SER A 515 -8.88 -7.34 -12.70
C SER A 515 -10.11 -8.07 -12.15
N ASP A 516 -10.02 -8.62 -10.92
CA ASP A 516 -11.13 -9.26 -10.21
C ASP A 516 -12.04 -8.26 -9.46
N GLY A 517 -11.73 -6.96 -9.51
CA GLY A 517 -12.44 -5.89 -8.81
C GLY A 517 -12.02 -5.69 -7.34
N SER A 518 -11.04 -6.46 -6.83
CA SER A 518 -10.45 -6.20 -5.52
C SER A 518 -9.64 -4.89 -5.54
N ALA A 519 -9.59 -4.21 -4.41
CA ALA A 519 -8.93 -2.91 -4.27
C ALA A 519 -7.71 -3.01 -3.34
N SER A 520 -6.69 -2.20 -3.62
CA SER A 520 -5.57 -2.02 -2.70
C SER A 520 -5.87 -1.06 -1.57
N ASP A 521 -4.98 -0.99 -0.60
CA ASP A 521 -4.95 0.13 0.35
C ASP A 521 -4.79 1.44 -0.43
N THR A 522 -5.46 2.50 0.04
CA THR A 522 -5.39 3.83 -0.57
C THR A 522 -4.25 4.61 0.06
N THR A 523 -3.31 5.06 -0.76
CA THR A 523 -2.23 5.96 -0.33
C THR A 523 -2.71 7.40 -0.43
N ILE A 524 -2.58 8.16 0.65
CA ILE A 524 -3.10 9.51 0.82
C ILE A 524 -1.95 10.49 1.07
N GLU A 525 -1.69 11.40 0.13
CA GLU A 525 -0.76 12.52 0.31
C GLU A 525 -1.54 13.76 0.73
N VAL A 526 -1.20 14.33 1.89
CA VAL A 526 -1.80 15.56 2.43
C VAL A 526 -0.78 16.69 2.34
N ASN A 527 -1.15 17.78 1.66
CA ASN A 527 -0.37 19.01 1.59
C ASN A 527 -1.32 20.19 1.81
N LEU A 528 -1.44 20.64 3.06
CA LEU A 528 -2.38 21.68 3.47
C LEU A 528 -1.65 22.85 4.13
N LYS A 529 -2.10 24.06 3.87
CA LYS A 529 -1.59 25.32 4.42
C LYS A 529 -2.72 26.33 4.61
N HIS A 530 -2.45 27.39 5.36
CA HIS A 530 -3.37 28.53 5.41
C HIS A 530 -3.38 29.26 4.04
N PRO A 531 -4.54 29.78 3.59
CA PRO A 531 -4.66 30.49 2.33
C PRO A 531 -3.77 31.74 2.31
N GLY A 532 -3.04 31.92 1.22
CA GLY A 532 -2.15 33.07 1.04
C GLY A 532 -0.75 32.64 0.61
N ARG A 533 -0.15 33.38 -0.33
CA ARG A 533 1.15 33.01 -0.90
C ARG A 533 2.30 33.08 0.13
N HIS A 534 2.18 34.00 1.08
CA HIS A 534 3.21 34.26 2.10
C HIS A 534 2.72 33.91 3.51
N ASP A 535 1.57 33.23 3.63
CA ASP A 535 1.09 32.80 4.94
C ASP A 535 1.98 31.65 5.46
N ARG A 536 2.53 31.86 6.65
CA ARG A 536 3.39 30.91 7.36
C ARG A 536 2.75 30.39 8.65
N ASN A 537 1.47 30.71 8.87
CA ASN A 537 0.71 30.23 10.00
C ASN A 537 0.69 28.71 10.02
N LYS A 538 0.82 28.16 11.22
CA LYS A 538 0.75 26.72 11.47
C LYS A 538 -0.32 26.46 12.51
N THR A 539 -1.20 25.52 12.21
CA THR A 539 -2.20 25.03 13.16
C THR A 539 -2.16 23.51 13.14
N LEU A 540 -2.24 22.92 14.33
CA LEU A 540 -1.95 21.51 14.55
C LEU A 540 -3.21 20.76 14.96
N ASN A 541 -3.16 19.43 14.82
CA ASN A 541 -4.15 18.52 15.39
C ASN A 541 -5.59 18.74 14.88
N HIS A 542 -5.74 18.99 13.58
CA HIS A 542 -7.06 19.06 12.97
C HIS A 542 -7.60 17.64 12.77
N ASN A 543 -8.79 17.39 13.31
CA ASN A 543 -9.56 16.24 12.87
C ASN A 543 -10.01 16.47 11.41
N TRP A 544 -10.27 15.39 10.71
CA TRP A 544 -10.68 15.34 9.32
C TRP A 544 -11.46 14.05 9.06
N ALA A 545 -12.48 14.16 8.22
CA ALA A 545 -13.38 13.05 7.91
C ALA A 545 -14.05 13.22 6.54
N ILE A 546 -14.47 12.10 5.94
CA ILE A 546 -15.30 12.05 4.74
C ILE A 546 -16.77 12.20 5.15
N TYR A 547 -17.47 13.07 4.47
CA TYR A 547 -18.88 13.38 4.68
C TYR A 547 -19.71 12.95 3.48
N VAL A 548 -21.00 12.70 3.69
CA VAL A 548 -21.86 12.07 2.67
C VAL A 548 -22.04 12.91 1.41
N ASN A 549 -22.18 14.22 1.52
CA ASN A 549 -22.54 15.08 0.39
C ASN A 549 -21.33 15.90 -0.10
N PRO A 550 -21.31 16.30 -1.38
CA PRO A 550 -20.40 17.33 -1.85
C PRO A 550 -20.76 18.70 -1.24
N VAL A 551 -19.76 19.57 -1.17
CA VAL A 551 -19.85 20.95 -0.69
C VAL A 551 -19.78 21.95 -1.86
N GLY A 552 -20.27 23.16 -1.64
CA GLY A 552 -20.30 24.24 -2.62
C GLY A 552 -19.94 25.58 -1.99
N VAL A 553 -20.85 26.55 -2.09
CA VAL A 553 -20.66 27.93 -1.58
C VAL A 553 -20.54 27.96 -0.04
N ASP A 554 -21.06 26.96 0.66
CA ASP A 554 -20.96 26.82 2.11
C ASP A 554 -19.51 26.61 2.61
N ALA A 555 -18.59 26.21 1.73
CA ALA A 555 -17.17 26.07 2.05
C ALA A 555 -16.47 27.41 2.34
N THR A 556 -17.07 28.54 1.95
CA THR A 556 -16.45 29.87 2.00
C THR A 556 -17.13 30.79 3.02
N VAL A 557 -18.07 30.26 3.80
CA VAL A 557 -18.82 31.04 4.79
C VAL A 557 -17.93 31.38 5.99
N GLN A 558 -17.96 32.65 6.41
CA GLN A 558 -17.15 33.13 7.53
C GLN A 558 -17.54 32.50 8.86
N VAL A 559 -18.83 32.36 9.13
CA VAL A 559 -19.32 31.81 10.40
C VAL A 559 -19.10 30.30 10.45
N LEU A 560 -18.31 29.84 11.43
CA LEU A 560 -17.86 28.44 11.57
C LEU A 560 -19.01 27.43 11.63
N HIS A 561 -20.07 27.70 12.39
CA HIS A 561 -21.17 26.74 12.57
C HIS A 561 -21.98 26.45 11.28
N THR A 562 -21.93 27.35 10.30
CA THR A 562 -22.66 27.25 9.03
C THR A 562 -21.76 26.83 7.88
N ARG A 563 -20.43 26.83 8.11
CA ARG A 563 -19.45 26.44 7.12
C ARG A 563 -19.50 24.92 6.90
N CYS A 564 -19.39 24.48 5.65
CA CYS A 564 -19.39 23.05 5.29
C CYS A 564 -20.63 22.29 5.81
N THR A 565 -21.77 22.97 5.94
CA THR A 565 -23.02 22.37 6.42
C THR A 565 -23.66 21.47 5.38
N ALA A 566 -23.49 21.78 4.08
CA ALA A 566 -24.04 20.98 2.98
C ALA A 566 -23.48 19.55 2.97
N ALA A 567 -22.26 19.36 3.51
CA ALA A 567 -21.60 18.07 3.65
C ALA A 567 -22.45 17.02 4.40
N GLY A 568 -23.36 17.45 5.28
CA GLY A 568 -24.22 16.57 6.07
C GLY A 568 -23.48 15.95 7.27
N TYR A 569 -23.47 14.62 7.35
CA TYR A 569 -22.90 13.82 8.42
C TYR A 569 -21.70 12.96 7.96
N ILE A 570 -20.93 12.46 8.93
CA ILE A 570 -19.78 11.56 8.67
C ILE A 570 -20.28 10.31 7.96
N TRP A 571 -19.57 9.93 6.90
CA TRP A 571 -20.00 8.83 6.04
C TRP A 571 -19.86 7.46 6.74
N ASN A 572 -20.98 6.80 7.02
CA ASN A 572 -21.04 5.45 7.61
C ASN A 572 -21.85 4.49 6.71
N PRO A 573 -21.29 4.00 5.59
CA PRO A 573 -22.00 3.12 4.65
C PRO A 573 -22.21 1.69 5.17
N TYR A 574 -21.47 1.28 6.20
CA TYR A 574 -21.53 -0.08 6.75
C TYR A 574 -22.33 -0.17 8.04
N TYR A 575 -23.03 0.91 8.43
CA TYR A 575 -23.88 0.93 9.60
C TYR A 575 -23.16 0.41 10.86
N THR A 576 -21.88 0.73 10.97
CA THR A 576 -21.12 0.50 12.20
C THR A 576 -21.89 1.15 13.33
N GLN A 577 -22.12 0.42 14.42
CA GLN A 577 -22.85 0.87 15.60
C GLN A 577 -24.29 1.34 15.32
N LEU A 578 -24.98 0.64 14.41
CA LEU A 578 -26.37 0.94 14.07
C LEU A 578 -27.33 0.87 15.27
N ALA A 579 -27.10 -0.07 16.19
CA ALA A 579 -28.06 -0.39 17.23
C ALA A 579 -27.92 0.49 18.49
N ASP A 580 -26.75 1.08 18.71
CA ASP A 580 -26.51 2.04 19.78
C ASP A 580 -25.75 3.28 19.27
N PRO A 581 -26.33 4.06 18.34
CA PRO A 581 -25.61 5.13 17.62
C PRO A 581 -25.26 6.34 18.50
N LEU A 582 -25.88 6.46 19.68
CA LEU A 582 -25.65 7.57 20.62
C LEU A 582 -24.49 7.30 21.57
N ASN A 583 -24.05 6.05 21.71
CA ASN A 583 -22.98 5.65 22.62
C ASN A 583 -21.59 5.91 22.03
N GLN A 584 -21.18 7.18 22.05
CA GLN A 584 -19.89 7.60 21.51
C GLN A 584 -18.69 7.00 22.25
N ASP A 585 -18.86 6.62 23.52
CA ASP A 585 -17.79 6.04 24.33
C ASP A 585 -17.46 4.63 23.85
N LEU A 586 -18.48 3.80 23.59
CA LEU A 586 -18.32 2.49 22.95
C LEU A 586 -17.66 2.61 21.58
N TYR A 587 -18.12 3.57 20.75
CA TYR A 587 -17.52 3.84 19.45
C TYR A 587 -16.02 4.08 19.56
N ARG A 588 -15.63 5.01 20.46
CA ARG A 588 -14.23 5.42 20.65
C ARG A 588 -13.36 4.32 21.25
N SER A 589 -13.92 3.40 22.04
CA SER A 589 -13.16 2.25 22.55
C SER A 589 -12.94 1.16 21.50
N GLU A 590 -13.86 1.03 20.54
CA GLU A 590 -13.85 -0.03 19.54
C GLU A 590 -13.17 0.40 18.22
N CYS A 591 -13.33 1.64 17.81
CA CYS A 591 -12.70 2.21 16.62
C CYS A 591 -11.27 2.67 16.93
N GLY A 592 -10.31 2.25 16.10
CA GLY A 592 -8.92 2.71 16.20
C GLY A 592 -8.05 2.30 15.00
N PRO A 593 -6.78 2.71 14.98
CA PRO A 593 -5.84 2.39 13.90
C PRO A 593 -5.57 0.89 13.75
N ASP A 594 -5.64 0.16 14.85
CA ASP A 594 -5.45 -1.28 14.97
C ASP A 594 -6.69 -2.10 14.58
N LEU A 595 -7.87 -1.49 14.58
CA LEU A 595 -9.11 -2.12 14.12
C LEU A 595 -9.95 -1.15 13.26
N PRO A 596 -9.45 -0.77 12.07
CA PRO A 596 -10.08 0.26 11.23
C PRO A 596 -11.44 -0.14 10.67
N LEU A 597 -11.77 -1.44 10.67
CA LEU A 597 -13.10 -1.93 10.25
C LEU A 597 -14.21 -1.64 11.27
N ARG A 598 -13.88 -1.40 12.56
CA ARG A 598 -14.84 -0.95 13.59
C ARG A 598 -15.09 0.56 13.55
N CYS A 599 -14.46 1.29 12.64
CA CYS A 599 -14.67 2.73 12.48
C CYS A 599 -15.71 3.05 11.41
N TYR A 600 -16.27 4.27 11.47
CA TYR A 600 -16.94 4.83 10.30
C TYR A 600 -15.95 4.98 9.16
N VAL A 601 -16.36 4.60 7.94
CA VAL A 601 -15.53 4.76 6.73
C VAL A 601 -15.17 6.22 6.49
N GLY A 602 -15.98 7.16 6.97
CA GLY A 602 -15.68 8.58 6.91
C GLY A 602 -14.74 9.07 8.00
N ASP A 603 -14.58 8.36 9.12
CA ASP A 603 -13.75 8.84 10.23
C ASP A 603 -12.27 8.52 9.98
N LEU A 604 -11.60 9.44 9.28
CA LEU A 604 -10.17 9.32 8.96
C LEU A 604 -9.30 9.62 10.17
N SER A 605 -9.75 10.49 11.07
CA SER A 605 -8.96 10.89 12.24
C SER A 605 -8.80 9.77 13.25
N ALA A 606 -9.88 9.00 13.48
CA ALA A 606 -9.81 7.86 14.38
C ALA A 606 -8.90 6.74 13.85
N ARG A 607 -8.81 6.58 12.53
CA ARG A 607 -7.98 5.54 11.89
C ARG A 607 -6.54 5.95 11.63
N LEU A 608 -6.31 7.17 11.13
CA LEU A 608 -5.03 7.62 10.60
C LEU A 608 -4.37 8.71 11.45
N GLY A 609 -5.08 9.25 12.44
CA GLY A 609 -4.66 10.41 13.22
C GLY A 609 -5.00 11.75 12.55
N THR A 610 -4.53 12.83 13.16
CA THR A 610 -4.85 14.21 12.76
C THR A 610 -3.96 14.72 11.63
N VAL A 611 -4.44 15.76 10.94
CA VAL A 611 -3.67 16.52 9.95
C VAL A 611 -3.31 17.90 10.49
N ASP A 612 -2.27 18.49 9.92
CA ASP A 612 -1.81 19.84 10.25
C ASP A 612 -1.94 20.75 9.04
N LEU A 613 -2.10 22.04 9.28
CA LEU A 613 -2.05 23.08 8.24
C LEU A 613 -0.75 23.87 8.39
N GLY A 614 0.03 23.95 7.31
CA GLY A 614 1.29 24.70 7.26
C GLY A 614 2.49 23.95 7.86
N ASN A 615 2.33 22.69 8.28
CA ASN A 615 3.37 21.88 8.90
C ASN A 615 3.95 20.79 7.96
N GLY A 616 4.13 21.13 6.69
CA GLY A 616 4.69 20.22 5.69
C GLY A 616 3.72 19.15 5.18
N ARG A 617 4.23 18.28 4.30
CA ARG A 617 3.45 17.21 3.66
C ARG A 617 3.45 15.94 4.51
N LYS A 618 2.33 15.20 4.50
CA LYS A 618 2.20 13.90 5.18
C LYS A 618 1.69 12.85 4.21
N VAL A 619 2.09 11.60 4.41
CA VAL A 619 1.62 10.44 3.64
C VAL A 619 1.02 9.42 4.61
N PHE A 620 -0.22 9.04 4.33
CA PHE A 620 -0.97 8.01 5.04
C PHE A 620 -1.34 6.87 4.09
N THR A 621 -1.67 5.72 4.65
CA THR A 621 -2.22 4.58 3.91
C THR A 621 -3.41 4.02 4.68
N ASP A 622 -4.53 3.79 4.00
CA ASP A 622 -5.78 3.31 4.61
C ASP A 622 -6.37 2.13 3.82
N ALA A 623 -6.55 1.00 4.49
CA ALA A 623 -7.17 -0.20 3.92
C ALA A 623 -8.70 -0.08 3.77
N ASN A 624 -9.34 0.87 4.43
CA ASN A 624 -10.80 1.05 4.44
C ASN A 624 -11.21 2.41 3.85
N PHE A 625 -10.45 2.94 2.89
CA PHE A 625 -10.81 4.11 2.07
C PHE A 625 -11.07 3.67 0.62
N PRO A 626 -12.33 3.40 0.22
CA PRO A 626 -12.63 2.96 -1.14
C PRO A 626 -12.79 4.14 -2.12
N LEU A 627 -12.07 4.13 -3.24
CA LEU A 627 -12.23 5.08 -4.34
C LEU A 627 -13.19 4.60 -5.43
N GLU A 628 -13.56 3.31 -5.43
CA GLU A 628 -14.47 2.74 -6.44
C GLU A 628 -15.36 1.66 -5.83
N GLY A 629 -16.36 1.24 -6.59
CA GLY A 629 -17.32 0.20 -6.25
C GLY A 629 -18.65 0.78 -5.80
N LYS A 630 -19.52 -0.09 -5.28
CA LYS A 630 -20.86 0.27 -4.80
C LYS A 630 -20.81 1.28 -3.64
N VAL A 631 -19.72 1.25 -2.88
CA VAL A 631 -19.43 2.15 -1.75
C VAL A 631 -18.14 2.89 -2.11
N SER A 632 -18.26 4.12 -2.61
CA SER A 632 -17.12 4.93 -3.03
C SER A 632 -17.13 6.30 -2.33
N ALA A 633 -15.92 6.78 -2.01
CA ALA A 633 -15.66 8.13 -1.53
C ALA A 633 -15.70 9.18 -2.65
N MET A 634 -15.65 8.77 -3.92
CA MET A 634 -15.73 9.68 -5.06
C MET A 634 -17.06 10.45 -5.07
N GLY A 635 -17.00 11.76 -5.31
CA GLY A 635 -18.17 12.64 -5.30
C GLY A 635 -18.65 13.06 -3.91
N ARG A 636 -17.97 12.61 -2.85
CA ARG A 636 -18.20 13.05 -1.47
C ARG A 636 -17.29 14.23 -1.11
N SER A 637 -17.37 14.72 0.12
CA SER A 637 -16.49 15.77 0.61
C SER A 637 -15.59 15.30 1.75
N ILE A 638 -14.40 15.89 1.85
CA ILE A 638 -13.55 15.84 3.05
C ILE A 638 -13.77 17.15 3.81
N VAL A 639 -14.01 17.03 5.11
CA VAL A 639 -14.12 18.15 6.04
C VAL A 639 -12.95 18.09 7.00
N ILE A 640 -12.26 19.22 7.15
CA ILE A 640 -11.22 19.48 8.15
C ILE A 640 -11.89 20.27 9.27
N PHE A 641 -11.68 19.84 10.50
CA PHE A 641 -12.21 20.47 11.71
C PHE A 641 -11.26 21.51 12.28
N ASN A 642 -11.70 22.24 13.30
CA ASN A 642 -10.89 23.26 13.95
C ASN A 642 -9.63 22.65 14.61
N LYS A 643 -8.64 23.50 14.87
CA LYS A 643 -7.36 23.11 15.48
C LYS A 643 -7.56 22.45 16.85
N ASP A 644 -6.56 21.74 17.33
CA ASP A 644 -6.56 21.15 18.68
C ASP A 644 -7.76 20.22 18.94
N ARG A 645 -8.16 19.44 17.91
CA ARG A 645 -9.30 18.53 17.93
C ARG A 645 -10.66 19.21 18.17
N GLY A 646 -10.78 20.51 17.87
CA GLY A 646 -12.05 21.22 17.95
C GLY A 646 -13.16 20.61 17.09
N SER A 647 -14.41 20.70 17.53
CA SER A 647 -15.56 20.04 16.90
C SER A 647 -16.16 20.80 15.70
N GLU A 648 -15.79 22.06 15.52
CA GLU A 648 -16.33 22.92 14.47
C GLU A 648 -15.69 22.64 13.11
N LYS A 649 -16.48 22.74 12.03
CA LYS A 649 -15.98 22.54 10.66
C LYS A 649 -15.16 23.76 10.22
N PHE A 650 -13.89 23.54 9.91
CA PHE A 650 -12.94 24.60 9.53
C PHE A 650 -12.83 24.79 8.01
N ALA A 651 -12.69 23.73 7.24
CA ALA A 651 -12.60 23.79 5.78
C ALA A 651 -13.13 22.50 5.16
N CYS A 652 -13.52 22.55 3.89
CA CYS A 652 -13.98 21.36 3.16
C CYS A 652 -13.65 21.44 1.67
N ALA A 653 -13.55 20.28 1.04
CA ALA A 653 -13.34 20.12 -0.39
C ALA A 653 -13.99 18.83 -0.88
N ASN A 654 -14.36 18.79 -2.16
CA ASN A 654 -14.93 17.60 -2.80
C ASN A 654 -13.84 16.63 -3.24
N ILE A 655 -14.09 15.34 -3.12
CA ILE A 655 -13.25 14.26 -3.63
C ILE A 655 -13.62 14.04 -5.10
N GLU A 656 -12.73 14.44 -5.99
CA GLU A 656 -12.94 14.41 -7.44
C GLU A 656 -11.85 13.60 -8.14
N PRO A 657 -12.06 13.13 -9.39
CA PRO A 657 -11.02 12.40 -10.13
C PRO A 657 -9.78 13.27 -10.36
N ASP A 658 -8.58 12.71 -10.17
CA ASP A 658 -7.31 13.39 -10.46
C ASP A 658 -6.72 12.84 -11.76
N TYR A 659 -7.24 13.30 -12.89
CA TYR A 659 -6.67 12.95 -14.21
C TYR A 659 -5.34 13.66 -14.40
N ASP A 660 -4.38 13.02 -15.10
CA ASP A 660 -3.10 13.62 -15.47
C ASP A 660 -2.94 13.57 -16.99
N THR A 661 -3.11 14.72 -17.64
CA THR A 661 -2.90 14.90 -19.07
C THR A 661 -1.54 15.54 -19.30
N VAL A 662 -0.69 14.90 -20.11
CA VAL A 662 0.70 15.32 -20.29
C VAL A 662 0.92 15.83 -21.72
N LYS A 663 1.59 16.98 -21.88
CA LYS A 663 1.90 17.57 -23.20
C LYS A 663 3.27 18.22 -23.25
N TYR A 664 4.00 17.96 -24.34
CA TYR A 664 5.20 18.72 -24.68
C TYR A 664 4.85 20.07 -25.30
N VAL A 665 5.48 21.13 -24.81
CA VAL A 665 5.24 22.49 -25.28
C VAL A 665 6.56 23.20 -25.53
N ASN A 666 6.69 23.83 -26.70
CA ASN A 666 7.88 24.58 -27.09
C ASN A 666 7.62 26.09 -26.95
N ILE A 667 8.29 26.73 -25.99
CA ILE A 667 8.11 28.14 -25.62
C ILE A 667 9.33 28.95 -26.06
N ARG A 668 9.08 30.14 -26.62
CA ARG A 668 10.16 31.08 -26.97
C ARG A 668 10.81 31.60 -25.69
N LYS A 669 12.14 31.59 -25.65
CA LYS A 669 12.95 32.00 -24.49
C LYS A 669 13.38 33.47 -24.61
N PRO A 670 12.68 34.44 -23.99
CA PRO A 670 13.17 35.82 -23.88
C PRO A 670 14.46 35.91 -23.03
N PRO A 671 15.20 37.03 -23.08
CA PRO A 671 16.51 37.19 -22.44
C PRO A 671 16.55 36.93 -20.92
N LYS A 672 15.41 37.02 -20.23
CA LYS A 672 15.25 36.76 -18.79
C LYS A 672 14.19 35.68 -18.49
N PHE A 673 14.09 34.67 -19.35
CA PHE A 673 13.11 33.60 -19.16
C PHE A 673 13.46 32.70 -17.98
N VAL A 674 12.55 32.63 -17.00
CA VAL A 674 12.62 31.71 -15.87
C VAL A 674 11.39 30.83 -15.91
N VAL A 675 11.57 29.50 -15.86
CA VAL A 675 10.49 28.51 -15.99
C VAL A 675 9.46 28.66 -14.88
N SER A 676 9.91 28.88 -13.63
CA SER A 676 9.02 29.08 -12.48
C SER A 676 8.14 30.33 -12.65
N GLN A 677 8.73 31.44 -13.09
CA GLN A 677 7.99 32.69 -13.36
C GLN A 677 6.97 32.51 -14.49
N PHE A 678 7.37 31.86 -15.59
CA PHE A 678 6.47 31.52 -16.69
C PHE A 678 5.25 30.74 -16.19
N LEU A 679 5.49 29.69 -15.39
CA LEU A 679 4.43 28.84 -14.89
C LEU A 679 3.51 29.59 -13.90
N GLU A 680 4.06 30.45 -13.04
CA GLU A 680 3.28 31.30 -12.15
C GLU A 680 2.38 32.28 -12.92
N ASP A 681 2.91 32.94 -13.95
CA ASP A 681 2.17 33.88 -14.77
C ASP A 681 1.02 33.19 -15.52
N VAL A 682 1.29 32.01 -16.10
CA VAL A 682 0.27 31.17 -16.74
C VAL A 682 -0.79 30.73 -15.73
N ARG A 683 -0.41 30.23 -14.56
CA ARG A 683 -1.34 29.82 -13.49
C ARG A 683 -2.22 30.99 -13.05
N LYS A 684 -1.67 32.20 -12.93
CA LYS A 684 -2.42 33.41 -12.58
C LYS A 684 -3.43 33.80 -13.67
N ILE A 685 -3.03 33.70 -14.95
CA ILE A 685 -3.93 33.99 -16.08
C ILE A 685 -5.02 32.92 -16.20
N MET A 686 -4.72 31.65 -15.96
CA MET A 686 -5.70 30.56 -16.00
C MET A 686 -6.55 30.47 -14.73
N GLY A 687 -6.07 30.98 -13.59
CA GLY A 687 -6.75 30.88 -12.30
C GLY A 687 -6.66 29.46 -11.73
N VAL A 688 -5.49 28.83 -11.86
CA VAL A 688 -5.25 27.43 -11.51
C VAL A 688 -4.20 27.37 -10.39
N PRO A 689 -4.40 26.56 -9.33
CA PRO A 689 -3.43 26.43 -8.24
C PRO A 689 -2.18 25.67 -8.68
N GLU A 690 -1.12 25.74 -7.87
CA GLU A 690 0.21 25.19 -8.19
C GLU A 690 0.23 23.67 -8.45
N TRP A 691 -0.65 22.92 -7.78
CA TRP A 691 -0.68 21.46 -7.89
C TRP A 691 -1.46 20.92 -9.10
N LEU A 692 -2.25 21.76 -9.79
CA LEU A 692 -3.04 21.34 -10.97
C LEU A 692 -2.35 21.61 -12.31
N LEU A 693 -1.24 22.35 -12.31
CA LEU A 693 -0.44 22.60 -13.50
C LEU A 693 1.04 22.52 -13.12
N THR A 694 1.73 21.42 -13.42
CA THR A 694 3.13 21.17 -13.03
C THR A 694 4.02 20.89 -14.25
N ILE A 695 5.34 20.89 -14.06
CA ILE A 695 6.34 20.60 -15.11
C ILE A 695 7.29 19.53 -14.57
N ASP A 696 7.68 18.56 -15.41
CA ASP A 696 8.80 17.64 -15.09
C ASP A 696 10.12 18.33 -15.46
N SER A 697 10.90 18.72 -14.45
CA SER A 697 12.16 19.45 -14.63
C SER A 697 13.21 18.65 -15.41
N ARG A 698 13.17 17.32 -15.35
CA ARG A 698 14.14 16.42 -16.02
C ARG A 698 13.96 16.36 -17.53
N LYS A 699 12.74 16.64 -18.01
CA LYS A 699 12.38 16.58 -19.44
C LYS A 699 12.35 17.95 -20.09
N THR A 700 13.11 18.89 -19.53
CA THR A 700 13.27 20.24 -20.07
C THR A 700 14.48 20.30 -21.00
N ASN A 701 14.26 20.69 -22.26
CA ASN A 701 15.32 20.74 -23.27
C ASN A 701 15.41 22.14 -23.88
N VAL A 702 16.62 22.66 -24.05
CA VAL A 702 16.84 23.93 -24.76
C VAL A 702 17.01 23.66 -26.25
N LEU A 703 16.19 24.32 -27.08
CA LEU A 703 16.15 24.15 -28.52
C LEU A 703 16.69 25.40 -29.24
N TYR A 704 17.08 25.22 -30.52
CA TYR A 704 17.50 26.29 -31.44
C TYR A 704 18.56 27.25 -30.86
N GLY A 705 19.64 26.69 -30.31
CA GLY A 705 20.77 27.50 -29.81
C GLY A 705 20.42 28.43 -28.64
N GLY A 706 19.37 28.12 -27.87
CA GLY A 706 18.93 28.92 -26.73
C GLY A 706 17.69 29.76 -26.98
N ALA A 707 17.17 29.82 -28.20
CA ALA A 707 15.99 30.64 -28.54
C ALA A 707 14.67 30.06 -28.03
N CYS A 708 14.61 28.75 -27.76
CA CYS A 708 13.41 28.03 -27.35
C CYS A 708 13.70 27.06 -26.21
N ILE A 709 12.65 26.72 -25.47
CA ILE A 709 12.66 25.69 -24.45
C ILE A 709 11.47 24.75 -24.64
N GLN A 710 11.74 23.46 -24.63
CA GLN A 710 10.73 22.41 -24.61
C GLN A 710 10.47 22.03 -23.15
N LEU A 711 9.20 22.01 -22.75
CA LEU A 711 8.75 21.68 -21.41
C LEU A 711 7.75 20.54 -21.50
N LEU A 712 7.85 19.55 -20.60
CA LEU A 712 6.79 18.57 -20.39
C LEU A 712 5.85 19.08 -19.30
N ILE A 713 4.64 19.48 -19.69
CA ILE A 713 3.63 20.04 -18.78
C ILE A 713 2.61 18.97 -18.43
N HIS A 714 2.30 18.86 -17.13
CA HIS A 714 1.27 18.01 -16.56
C HIS A 714 0.07 18.87 -16.16
N PHE A 715 -1.09 18.55 -16.73
CA PHE A 715 -2.38 19.13 -16.39
C PHE A 715 -3.12 18.13 -15.50
N LYS A 716 -3.27 18.47 -14.22
CA LYS A 716 -3.83 17.58 -13.19
C LYS A 716 -5.23 18.03 -12.76
N GLY A 717 -6.00 17.12 -12.15
CA GLY A 717 -7.32 17.37 -11.57
C GLY A 717 -8.52 16.98 -12.44
N PRO A 718 -9.75 17.24 -11.97
CA PRO A 718 -10.98 16.74 -12.60
C PRO A 718 -11.23 17.31 -13.99
N GLN A 719 -10.64 18.47 -14.30
CA GLN A 719 -10.79 19.17 -15.58
C GLN A 719 -9.48 19.21 -16.38
N ALA A 720 -8.57 18.25 -16.20
CA ALA A 720 -7.25 18.20 -16.86
C ALA A 720 -7.29 18.50 -18.37
N ASN A 721 -8.19 17.86 -19.12
CA ASN A 721 -8.36 18.09 -20.56
C ASN A 721 -8.75 19.55 -20.89
N LYS A 722 -9.62 20.16 -20.09
CA LYS A 722 -10.00 21.56 -20.27
C LYS A 722 -8.83 22.50 -19.95
N LEU A 723 -8.05 22.19 -18.91
CA LEU A 723 -6.84 22.96 -18.58
C LEU A 723 -5.83 22.94 -19.74
N GLU A 724 -5.63 21.78 -20.37
CA GLU A 724 -4.77 21.64 -21.55
C GLU A 724 -5.28 22.49 -22.73
N GLN A 725 -6.58 22.44 -23.02
CA GLN A 725 -7.19 23.21 -24.10
C GLN A 725 -7.09 24.72 -23.87
N ASP A 726 -7.40 25.18 -22.65
CA ASP A 726 -7.31 26.59 -22.28
C ASP A 726 -5.87 27.09 -22.30
N PHE A 727 -4.91 26.26 -21.89
CA PHE A 727 -3.49 26.55 -22.02
C PHE A 727 -3.10 26.68 -23.50
N SER A 728 -3.46 25.72 -24.34
CA SER A 728 -3.18 25.78 -25.78
C SER A 728 -3.79 27.03 -26.44
N LYS A 729 -5.01 27.41 -26.04
CA LYS A 729 -5.67 28.65 -26.47
C LYS A 729 -4.92 29.89 -26.00
N LEU A 730 -4.49 29.92 -24.73
CA LEU A 730 -3.71 31.03 -24.17
C LEU A 730 -2.38 31.20 -24.92
N MET A 731 -1.69 30.12 -25.22
CA MET A 731 -0.38 30.17 -25.90
C MET A 731 -0.49 30.51 -27.39
N THR A 732 -1.63 30.21 -28.03
CA THR A 732 -1.87 30.50 -29.46
C THR A 732 -2.42 31.91 -29.67
N THR A 733 -3.40 32.32 -28.85
CA THR A 733 -4.10 33.62 -29.01
C THR A 733 -3.50 34.73 -28.17
N GLY A 734 -2.62 34.40 -27.21
CA GLY A 734 -2.07 35.34 -26.24
C GLY A 734 -3.06 35.82 -25.19
N ARG A 735 -4.32 35.33 -25.17
CA ARG A 735 -5.37 35.82 -24.27
C ARG A 735 -6.33 34.72 -23.81
N LEU A 736 -6.70 34.78 -22.53
CA LEU A 736 -7.78 33.97 -21.93
C LEU A 736 -8.71 34.88 -21.11
N ALA A 737 -9.97 34.99 -21.54
CA ALA A 737 -10.92 35.93 -20.96
C ALA A 737 -11.50 35.49 -19.60
N GLN A 738 -11.65 34.18 -19.38
CA GLN A 738 -12.24 33.59 -18.18
C GLN A 738 -11.26 32.63 -17.51
N PRO A 739 -11.38 32.38 -16.19
CA PRO A 739 -10.58 31.35 -15.54
C PRO A 739 -10.96 29.97 -16.06
N SER A 740 -9.98 29.08 -16.12
CA SER A 740 -10.19 27.69 -16.48
C SER A 740 -10.98 26.94 -15.42
N LEU A 741 -10.73 27.24 -14.14
CA LEU A 741 -11.46 26.67 -13.00
C LEU A 741 -12.67 27.53 -12.62
N TYR A 742 -13.79 26.85 -12.39
CA TYR A 742 -14.99 27.46 -11.84
C TYR A 742 -14.99 27.33 -10.31
N SER A 743 -15.14 28.45 -9.59
CA SER A 743 -15.24 28.49 -8.14
C SER A 743 -16.62 29.01 -7.71
N PRO A 744 -17.49 28.16 -7.12
CA PRO A 744 -18.84 28.56 -6.73
C PRO A 744 -18.86 29.75 -5.77
N GLY A 745 -19.67 30.77 -6.05
CA GLY A 745 -19.79 31.95 -5.19
C GLY A 745 -18.63 32.94 -5.26
N TYR A 746 -17.65 32.70 -6.15
CA TYR A 746 -16.54 33.63 -6.39
C TYR A 746 -16.63 34.27 -7.78
N THR A 747 -16.71 35.60 -7.82
CA THR A 747 -16.59 36.37 -9.04
C THR A 747 -15.16 36.91 -9.19
N PRO A 748 -14.42 36.54 -10.25
CA PRO A 748 -13.08 37.06 -10.48
C PRO A 748 -13.08 38.60 -10.59
N PRO A 749 -12.04 39.28 -10.08
CA PRO A 749 -11.96 40.75 -10.14
C PRO A 749 -11.85 41.25 -11.58
N ALA A 750 -12.49 42.38 -11.89
CA ALA A 750 -12.51 42.98 -13.24
C ALA A 750 -11.11 43.34 -13.78
N LYS A 751 -10.15 43.62 -12.89
CA LYS A 751 -8.75 43.98 -13.23
C LYS A 751 -7.81 42.77 -13.36
N ARG A 752 -8.34 41.56 -13.60
CA ARG A 752 -7.53 40.36 -13.74
C ARG A 752 -6.63 40.40 -14.98
N VAL A 753 -5.43 39.84 -14.85
CA VAL A 753 -4.52 39.58 -15.98
C VAL A 753 -5.12 38.50 -16.88
N THR A 754 -5.39 38.85 -18.14
CA THR A 754 -5.99 37.95 -19.14
C THR A 754 -5.05 37.67 -20.32
N THR A 755 -3.94 38.38 -20.44
CA THR A 755 -3.01 38.29 -21.57
C THR A 755 -1.67 37.72 -21.15
N SER A 756 -1.09 36.89 -22.00
CA SER A 756 0.26 36.33 -21.85
C SER A 756 1.23 37.03 -22.80
N SER A 757 2.44 37.33 -22.33
CA SER A 757 3.55 37.80 -23.17
C SER A 757 4.35 36.66 -23.80
N TYR A 758 4.09 35.42 -23.40
CA TYR A 758 4.79 34.23 -23.88
C TYR A 758 4.19 33.74 -25.19
N GLN A 759 5.06 33.32 -26.11
CA GLN A 759 4.69 32.82 -27.44
C GLN A 759 5.23 31.41 -27.67
N LEU A 760 4.48 30.61 -28.43
CA LEU A 760 4.97 29.33 -28.92
C LEU A 760 6.17 29.52 -29.86
N CYS A 761 7.08 28.56 -29.86
CA CYS A 761 8.13 28.53 -30.86
C CYS A 761 7.55 28.18 -32.23
N PRO A 762 8.03 28.84 -33.31
CA PRO A 762 7.58 28.52 -34.65
C PRO A 762 7.88 27.04 -34.96
N THR A 763 6.84 26.29 -35.33
CA THR A 763 7.00 24.95 -35.90
C THR A 763 7.68 25.08 -37.25
N ARG A 764 8.59 24.15 -37.55
CA ARG A 764 9.32 24.09 -38.82
C ARG A 764 8.37 23.66 -39.94
N ASP A 765 7.48 24.56 -40.35
CA ASP A 765 6.70 24.59 -41.61
C ASP A 765 6.06 25.98 -41.80
N ALA A 766 6.90 27.01 -41.72
CA ALA A 766 6.61 28.33 -42.28
C ALA A 766 7.88 28.85 -42.94
N SER A 767 8.25 28.23 -44.06
CA SER A 767 8.89 29.00 -45.11
C SER A 767 7.93 30.13 -45.49
N ASP A 768 8.42 31.36 -45.41
CA ASP A 768 7.71 32.64 -45.53
C ASP A 768 6.94 33.10 -44.30
N VAL A 769 7.61 33.88 -43.44
CA VAL A 769 7.43 35.35 -43.31
C VAL A 769 8.35 35.86 -42.20
N ASP A 770 9.43 36.54 -42.60
CA ASP A 770 9.96 37.80 -42.03
C ASP A 770 11.46 37.97 -42.31
N LYS A 771 11.78 38.23 -43.59
CA LYS A 771 13.04 38.88 -44.02
C LYS A 771 12.89 40.40 -44.18
N ARG A 772 12.01 41.05 -43.43
CA ARG A 772 11.86 42.51 -43.47
C ARG A 772 11.72 43.11 -42.08
N LYS A 773 12.83 43.25 -41.36
CA LYS A 773 13.07 44.36 -40.41
C LYS A 773 14.47 44.29 -39.78
N TYR A 774 15.53 44.39 -40.59
CA TYR A 774 16.83 44.92 -40.15
C TYR A 774 17.56 45.51 -41.36
N ARG A 775 17.16 46.72 -41.78
CA ARG A 775 18.03 47.58 -42.59
C ARG A 775 18.76 48.52 -41.61
N PHE A 776 19.94 48.11 -41.19
CA PHE A 776 20.92 49.05 -40.64
C PHE A 776 21.50 49.85 -41.81
N SER A 777 21.33 51.16 -41.73
CA SER A 777 22.01 52.15 -42.57
C SER A 777 23.51 52.10 -42.27
N PHE A 778 24.31 51.66 -43.23
CA PHE A 778 25.74 51.99 -43.29
C PHE A 778 26.05 52.60 -44.65
N ARG A 779 26.53 53.85 -44.60
CA ARG A 779 27.09 54.60 -45.72
C ARG A 779 28.33 53.86 -46.26
N SER A 780 28.36 53.68 -47.57
CA SER A 780 29.53 53.18 -48.30
C SER A 780 30.53 54.29 -48.56
N SER A 781 31.80 54.02 -48.30
CA SER A 781 32.92 54.60 -49.06
C SER A 781 34.06 53.59 -49.10
N ALA A 782 34.20 52.86 -50.21
CA ALA A 782 35.50 52.45 -50.75
C ALA A 782 35.31 51.70 -52.08
N SER A 783 36.21 52.04 -52.98
CA SER A 783 36.36 51.70 -54.39
C SER A 783 36.71 50.24 -54.68
N PHE A 784 36.27 49.79 -55.87
CA PHE A 784 37.01 49.00 -56.90
C PHE A 784 38.24 48.19 -56.42
N SER A 785 38.35 46.89 -56.66
CA SER A 785 38.47 46.30 -58.01
C SER A 785 38.30 44.75 -58.02
N ARG A 786 37.86 44.25 -59.18
CA ARG A 786 37.77 42.85 -59.67
C ARG A 786 39.19 42.26 -59.95
N PRO A 787 39.41 40.94 -60.19
CA PRO A 787 38.56 40.09 -61.08
C PRO A 787 38.49 38.55 -60.81
N SER A 788 37.57 37.92 -61.57
CA SER A 788 37.61 36.58 -62.24
C SER A 788 38.05 35.34 -61.44
N SER A 789 37.49 34.11 -61.56
CA SER A 789 36.89 33.40 -62.69
C SER A 789 36.53 31.96 -62.27
N LEU A 790 35.58 31.35 -63.00
CA LEU A 790 35.39 29.92 -63.32
C LEU A 790 34.99 28.92 -62.19
N LEU A 791 33.81 28.27 -62.25
CA LEU A 791 33.37 27.11 -63.08
C LEU A 791 33.77 25.75 -62.47
N MET A 792 32.79 24.96 -62.03
CA MET A 792 32.58 23.55 -62.43
C MET A 792 31.46 22.89 -61.62
N ILE A 793 30.57 22.26 -62.37
CA ILE A 793 29.43 21.42 -61.97
C ILE A 793 29.91 19.96 -62.02
N VAL A 794 29.58 19.13 -61.02
CA VAL A 794 29.19 17.71 -61.21
C VAL A 794 28.27 17.27 -60.05
N PRO A 795 27.12 16.63 -60.31
CA PRO A 795 26.25 16.02 -59.31
C PRO A 795 26.49 14.52 -59.18
N VAL A 796 26.25 13.93 -58.00
CA VAL A 796 26.13 12.47 -57.84
C VAL A 796 24.91 12.15 -56.98
N LEU A 797 24.01 11.37 -57.57
CA LEU A 797 22.88 10.70 -56.95
C LEU A 797 23.34 9.69 -55.89
N CYS A 798 22.58 9.55 -54.81
CA CYS A 798 22.43 8.26 -54.15
C CYS A 798 21.06 8.16 -53.45
N THR A 799 20.20 7.32 -54.02
CA THR A 799 19.07 6.66 -53.37
C THR A 799 19.57 5.62 -52.37
N VAL A 800 18.86 5.41 -51.26
CA VAL A 800 18.32 4.09 -50.82
C VAL A 800 17.58 4.26 -49.48
N PHE A 801 16.31 3.86 -49.53
CA PHE A 801 15.38 3.63 -48.42
C PHE A 801 15.82 2.40 -47.60
N ILE A 802 15.72 2.47 -46.27
CA ILE A 802 15.72 1.28 -45.40
C ILE A 802 14.45 1.30 -44.54
N MET A 803 13.71 0.20 -44.66
CA MET A 803 12.53 -0.18 -43.90
C MET A 803 12.88 -0.57 -42.46
N CYS A 804 11.90 -0.33 -41.59
CA CYS A 804 11.78 -0.77 -40.22
C CYS A 804 12.00 -2.28 -40.01
N LEU A 805 12.67 -2.58 -38.89
CA LEU A 805 12.29 -3.62 -37.94
C LEU A 805 12.46 -3.03 -36.54
#